data_AF-A0A0A5HNH3-F1
#
_entry.id   AF-A0A0A5HNH3-F1
#
_cell.length_a   1.000
_cell.length_b   1.000
_cell.length_c   1.000
_cell.angle_alpha   90.00
_cell.angle_beta   90.00
_cell.angle_gamma   90.00
#
_symmetry.space_group_name_H-M   'P 1'
#
loop_
_entity.id
_entity.type
_entity.pdbx_description
1 polymer ?
#
loop_
_entity_poly.entity_id
_entity_poly.type
_entity_poly.pdbx_seq_one_letter_code
_entity_poly.pdbx_strand_id
1 'polypeptide(L)'
;MVFNSTSRKLKRKFFLVFLALIILFTIPIGLSDRSSSRELENSKFTDGIGFLRTDSDGSVMFEGESLYMEKDGKAVPADFNYLIESDKQNIQLKTKQEIEEDIENSTSKNIFAFLKPEKAYASAPNIVYVGKVSYKGSIVGEFRVNGELAFCLEHHVPTPGTGAKYQTPLTYNNEYIKRALYYGWGGTENIFSNKNQGMVVTSLVLDRIYTGGTTGRNLPGYDALWDKVKNGKTPTTTLKFSDRKLKTYISGNKQISEKTKLIADTRNTVKITVPNKITLKNLTTNKSVTGGTMTVKGGQWIRLEAPLDLDMTYRSGSLRGSMKKFQPMITKPSGGQNLQTLGYMKLVTDPSAKTSFTAEFKKRKRDVTIHYKDKHTGKKLKNSYKTEQLIGSCKTYKSSKSLKKYGKTYDRTGSSSYKVCVKDKDVTKTFKYKLRRNVTVNYLDERTGEKIKNSKSYTVHRGDKYSESHPTIKKGKRTYNYVKRTGNVSKGKVGTKNIEINYHYNLPLVEIGFEKIQIYTAPADEGLPVKVNLSKENIYSGKVDDMKKAKVNVALYQGDTRIGLKEYTAKSLPEKINFKVSKNHLKVNQKNAYTVKFESYSKDDIDVKAKNIGTDGYTSEEKTIKVTAPDMKKISFEGVVMTEREIGEKMKKHYESFQIPVHKLDRMRTGYGFEMPVEIKYENQLGNAVTEYDFNMIVPESIVDKSFLEYSVKRGLATVPLERTKNETTANNKSSNQKFELPHMNVEKISGHLFSDEQVKNDDPRIERDLIDGGREFYIPIWGHVGEYPISVESTKDIGIHEINVVINQNLEVFAHMHAHMDSETIEEDAFLLIPINSDDPKFPANWTEEDKERFFEWDKK
;
A
#
# COMPACT_ATOMS: atom_id res chain seq x y z
N MET A 1 35.77 -12.01 2.11
CA MET A 1 36.78 -12.37 3.14
C MET A 1 36.15 -13.44 4.02
N VAL A 2 36.84 -14.55 4.30
CA VAL A 2 36.51 -15.62 5.30
C VAL A 2 35.05 -16.16 5.25
N PHE A 3 34.76 -17.29 4.61
CA PHE A 3 34.80 -18.68 5.16
C PHE A 3 33.88 -18.94 6.38
N ASN A 4 33.35 -20.14 6.65
CA ASN A 4 32.95 -21.33 5.87
C ASN A 4 32.32 -22.32 6.88
N SER A 5 31.27 -23.07 6.55
CA SER A 5 30.83 -24.22 7.37
C SER A 5 29.98 -25.21 6.56
N THR A 6 30.16 -26.52 6.78
CA THR A 6 29.77 -27.56 5.81
C THR A 6 29.16 -28.82 6.42
N SER A 7 28.06 -29.29 5.84
CA SER A 7 27.60 -30.70 5.86
C SER A 7 26.69 -30.91 4.63
N ARG A 8 27.02 -31.77 3.64
CA ARG A 8 26.80 -33.23 3.57
C ARG A 8 25.31 -33.61 3.79
N LYS A 9 24.68 -34.50 3.00
CA LYS A 9 25.17 -35.47 1.99
C LYS A 9 23.98 -35.97 1.13
N LEU A 10 24.08 -36.07 -0.20
CA LEU A 10 23.73 -37.26 -1.02
C LEU A 10 24.02 -37.04 -2.53
N LYS A 11 24.34 -38.12 -3.26
CA LYS A 11 24.63 -38.12 -4.70
C LYS A 11 24.62 -39.55 -5.26
N ARG A 12 24.45 -39.70 -6.59
CA ARG A 12 24.41 -40.96 -7.40
C ARG A 12 23.07 -41.72 -7.25
N LYS A 13 22.40 -42.18 -8.33
CA LYS A 13 22.80 -43.04 -9.49
C LYS A 13 23.03 -44.50 -9.05
N PHE A 14 22.59 -45.55 -9.74
CA PHE A 14 21.90 -45.69 -11.06
C PHE A 14 21.23 -47.08 -11.10
N PHE A 15 20.23 -47.30 -11.94
CA PHE A 15 20.04 -48.61 -12.59
C PHE A 15 19.35 -48.45 -13.96
N LEU A 16 19.67 -49.35 -14.89
CA LEU A 16 19.13 -49.46 -16.24
C LEU A 16 18.46 -50.83 -16.39
N VAL A 17 17.68 -51.06 -17.46
CA VAL A 17 17.83 -52.20 -18.41
C VAL A 17 16.58 -52.31 -19.31
N PHE A 18 16.77 -52.11 -20.63
CA PHE A 18 16.09 -52.77 -21.78
C PHE A 18 14.55 -52.64 -21.94
N LEU A 19 13.91 -52.77 -23.12
CA LEU A 19 14.28 -52.86 -24.56
C LEU A 19 13.10 -52.16 -25.33
N ALA A 20 13.25 -51.23 -26.29
CA ALA A 20 13.55 -51.37 -27.73
C ALA A 20 12.65 -52.36 -28.53
N LEU A 21 12.22 -52.12 -29.79
CA LEU A 21 12.11 -50.85 -30.55
C LEU A 21 10.74 -50.76 -31.29
N ILE A 22 10.46 -50.67 -32.61
CA ILE A 22 11.16 -50.53 -33.92
C ILE A 22 10.20 -49.73 -34.88
N ILE A 23 10.58 -49.51 -36.16
CA ILE A 23 9.78 -49.02 -37.33
C ILE A 23 9.56 -47.49 -37.44
N LEU A 24 10.03 -46.74 -38.46
CA LEU A 24 11.02 -46.83 -39.60
C LEU A 24 11.20 -45.34 -40.13
N PHE A 25 11.90 -44.88 -41.20
CA PHE A 25 12.64 -45.42 -42.37
C PHE A 25 13.55 -44.31 -42.99
N THR A 26 14.86 -44.58 -43.25
CA THR A 26 15.74 -44.00 -44.32
C THR A 26 17.08 -44.81 -44.29
N ILE A 27 17.88 -45.11 -45.33
CA ILE A 27 18.29 -44.53 -46.64
C ILE A 27 19.54 -43.62 -46.55
N PRO A 28 20.69 -43.93 -47.22
CA PRO A 28 21.21 -45.24 -47.69
C PRO A 28 22.76 -45.43 -47.55
N ILE A 29 23.33 -46.44 -48.25
CA ILE A 29 24.77 -46.70 -48.62
C ILE A 29 25.71 -47.36 -47.58
N GLY A 30 26.37 -48.46 -48.00
CA GLY A 30 27.58 -49.03 -47.35
C GLY A 30 27.80 -50.53 -47.62
N LEU A 31 28.90 -50.92 -48.28
CA LEU A 31 29.41 -52.32 -48.38
C LEU A 31 29.90 -52.79 -46.99
N SER A 32 30.12 -54.08 -46.64
CA SER A 32 30.47 -55.32 -47.38
C SER A 32 30.11 -56.59 -46.55
N ASP A 33 30.26 -57.80 -47.13
CA ASP A 33 30.73 -59.10 -46.54
C ASP A 33 30.64 -59.37 -45.01
N ARG A 34 30.43 -60.59 -44.49
CA ARG A 34 30.23 -61.99 -44.96
C ARG A 34 29.89 -62.83 -43.69
N SER A 35 29.35 -64.05 -43.67
CA SER A 35 28.48 -64.86 -44.57
C SER A 35 28.19 -66.23 -43.90
N SER A 36 27.16 -66.97 -44.35
CA SER A 36 26.83 -68.37 -43.97
C SER A 36 26.29 -68.60 -42.54
N SER A 37 25.55 -69.68 -42.23
CA SER A 37 24.63 -70.51 -43.04
C SER A 37 23.80 -71.45 -42.13
N ARG A 38 22.58 -71.80 -42.55
CA ARG A 38 22.12 -73.17 -42.88
C ARG A 38 20.59 -73.24 -42.97
N GLU A 39 20.09 -74.00 -43.95
CA GLU A 39 18.72 -74.48 -43.96
C GLU A 39 18.50 -75.59 -42.92
N LEU A 40 17.24 -75.89 -42.62
CA LEU A 40 16.79 -77.28 -42.44
C LEU A 40 15.31 -77.39 -42.86
N GLU A 41 15.00 -78.45 -43.59
CA GLU A 41 13.73 -78.63 -44.27
C GLU A 41 12.67 -79.40 -43.45
N ASN A 42 11.42 -79.30 -43.93
CA ASN A 42 10.42 -80.37 -44.01
C ASN A 42 10.38 -81.45 -42.91
N SER A 43 9.26 -81.48 -42.18
CA SER A 43 8.51 -82.73 -42.05
C SER A 43 6.99 -82.47 -42.14
N LYS A 44 6.26 -83.43 -42.71
CA LYS A 44 4.81 -83.53 -42.60
C LYS A 44 4.49 -84.64 -41.61
N PHE A 45 3.50 -84.41 -40.75
CA PHE A 45 2.61 -85.47 -40.26
C PHE A 45 1.19 -84.92 -40.17
N THR A 46 0.20 -85.79 -40.31
CA THR A 46 -1.22 -85.43 -40.37
C THR A 46 -1.99 -85.96 -39.15
N ASP A 47 -3.24 -85.51 -39.05
CA ASP A 47 -4.35 -86.12 -38.31
C ASP A 47 -4.38 -85.98 -36.78
N GLY A 48 -5.45 -85.32 -36.31
CA GLY A 48 -6.30 -85.98 -35.30
C GLY A 48 -6.21 -85.57 -33.83
N ILE A 49 -5.58 -84.44 -33.45
CA ILE A 49 -5.63 -83.96 -32.05
C ILE A 49 -5.97 -82.46 -32.01
N GLY A 50 -7.14 -82.12 -31.45
CA GLY A 50 -7.58 -80.74 -31.22
C GLY A 50 -6.88 -80.13 -29.99
N PHE A 51 -6.26 -78.97 -30.15
CA PHE A 51 -5.51 -78.30 -29.08
C PHE A 51 -6.36 -77.23 -28.37
N LEU A 52 -6.56 -77.39 -27.06
CA LEU A 52 -7.03 -76.31 -26.20
C LEU A 52 -5.97 -75.20 -26.12
N ARG A 53 -6.41 -73.94 -26.17
CA ARG A 53 -5.54 -72.73 -26.06
C ARG A 53 -6.27 -71.63 -25.30
N THR A 54 -5.54 -70.62 -24.85
CA THR A 54 -6.12 -69.37 -24.34
C THR A 54 -5.95 -68.22 -25.34
N ASP A 55 -6.86 -67.25 -25.30
CA ASP A 55 -6.74 -65.99 -26.04
C ASP A 55 -5.99 -64.89 -25.25
N SER A 56 -5.96 -63.67 -25.78
CA SER A 56 -5.30 -62.51 -25.14
C SER A 56 -5.96 -62.05 -23.84
N ASP A 57 -7.17 -62.54 -23.56
CA ASP A 57 -8.07 -62.05 -22.53
C ASP A 57 -8.30 -63.13 -21.43
N GLY A 58 -7.67 -64.31 -21.59
CA GLY A 58 -7.65 -65.41 -20.61
C GLY A 58 -8.67 -66.54 -20.86
N SER A 59 -9.47 -66.43 -21.92
CA SER A 59 -10.56 -67.38 -22.19
C SER A 59 -10.07 -68.63 -22.91
N VAL A 60 -10.60 -69.80 -22.53
CA VAL A 60 -10.30 -71.10 -23.13
C VAL A 60 -11.00 -71.26 -24.48
N MET A 61 -10.23 -71.75 -25.45
CA MET A 61 -10.61 -71.90 -26.85
C MET A 61 -10.37 -73.34 -27.30
N PHE A 62 -11.28 -73.90 -28.10
CA PHE A 62 -11.09 -75.17 -28.82
C PHE A 62 -11.25 -74.93 -30.32
N GLU A 63 -10.29 -75.39 -31.12
CA GLU A 63 -10.16 -75.17 -32.58
C GLU A 63 -10.32 -73.72 -33.11
N GLY A 64 -10.35 -72.72 -32.22
CA GLY A 64 -10.51 -71.30 -32.55
C GLY A 64 -11.87 -70.71 -32.15
N GLU A 65 -12.77 -71.49 -31.55
CA GLU A 65 -13.99 -70.99 -30.91
C GLU A 65 -13.83 -70.92 -29.38
N SER A 66 -14.44 -69.90 -28.76
CA SER A 66 -14.44 -69.72 -27.31
C SER A 66 -15.39 -70.71 -26.64
N LEU A 67 -14.89 -71.41 -25.62
CA LEU A 67 -15.70 -72.25 -24.76
C LEU A 67 -16.34 -71.42 -23.64
N TYR A 68 -17.52 -71.86 -23.22
CA TYR A 68 -18.33 -71.24 -22.17
C TYR A 68 -18.61 -72.25 -21.07
N MET A 69 -18.69 -71.77 -19.84
CA MET A 69 -19.08 -72.53 -18.65
C MET A 69 -20.27 -71.86 -17.97
N GLU A 70 -21.04 -72.61 -17.19
CA GLU A 70 -22.10 -72.02 -16.37
C GLU A 70 -21.53 -71.44 -15.07
N LYS A 71 -21.86 -70.17 -14.80
CA LYS A 71 -21.53 -69.48 -13.55
C LYS A 71 -22.72 -68.62 -13.14
N ASP A 72 -23.21 -68.84 -11.92
CA ASP A 72 -24.34 -68.11 -11.33
C ASP A 72 -25.60 -68.04 -12.22
N GLY A 73 -25.95 -69.19 -12.84
CA GLY A 73 -27.12 -69.35 -13.71
C GLY A 73 -26.98 -68.73 -15.10
N LYS A 74 -25.75 -68.44 -15.55
CA LYS A 74 -25.47 -67.82 -16.86
C LYS A 74 -24.24 -68.44 -17.51
N ALA A 75 -24.29 -68.60 -18.84
CA ALA A 75 -23.12 -68.93 -19.63
C ALA A 75 -22.14 -67.74 -19.67
N VAL A 76 -20.91 -67.97 -19.22
CA VAL A 76 -19.78 -67.03 -19.28
C VAL A 76 -18.60 -67.68 -19.99
N PRO A 77 -17.69 -66.91 -20.62
CA PRO A 77 -16.47 -67.48 -21.19
C PRO A 77 -15.70 -68.28 -20.13
N ALA A 78 -15.17 -69.44 -20.52
CA ALA A 78 -14.43 -70.31 -19.63
C ALA A 78 -13.03 -69.73 -19.36
N ASP A 79 -12.78 -69.26 -18.14
CA ASP A 79 -11.49 -68.69 -17.72
C ASP A 79 -10.54 -69.82 -17.28
N PHE A 80 -9.35 -69.89 -17.89
CA PHE A 80 -8.39 -70.97 -17.62
C PHE A 80 -7.85 -70.97 -16.19
N ASN A 81 -7.66 -69.79 -15.58
CA ASN A 81 -7.21 -69.70 -14.20
C ASN A 81 -8.34 -70.10 -13.26
N TYR A 82 -9.59 -69.67 -13.51
CA TYR A 82 -10.74 -70.08 -12.71
C TYR A 82 -10.98 -71.59 -12.73
N LEU A 83 -10.71 -72.27 -13.85
CA LEU A 83 -10.80 -73.73 -13.97
C LEU A 83 -9.68 -74.47 -13.21
N ILE A 84 -8.52 -73.85 -12.99
CA ILE A 84 -7.39 -74.41 -12.25
C ILE A 84 -7.46 -74.08 -10.75
N GLU A 85 -7.97 -72.91 -10.38
CA GLU A 85 -8.06 -72.42 -9.00
C GLU A 85 -9.34 -72.87 -8.26
N SER A 86 -10.25 -73.62 -8.89
CA SER A 86 -11.49 -74.08 -8.25
C SER A 86 -11.52 -75.59 -8.01
N ASP A 87 -11.80 -76.00 -6.77
CA ASP A 87 -11.98 -77.41 -6.35
C ASP A 87 -13.25 -78.08 -6.93
N LYS A 88 -13.82 -77.56 -8.03
CA LYS A 88 -15.06 -78.06 -8.65
C LYS A 88 -14.74 -79.07 -9.75
N GLN A 89 -15.00 -80.34 -9.46
CA GLN A 89 -14.93 -81.42 -10.47
C GLN A 89 -16.14 -81.40 -11.41
N ASN A 90 -16.00 -82.00 -12.60
CA ASN A 90 -17.06 -82.19 -13.61
C ASN A 90 -17.72 -80.91 -14.18
N ILE A 91 -16.96 -79.82 -14.33
CA ILE A 91 -17.42 -78.62 -15.05
C ILE A 91 -17.60 -78.96 -16.54
N GLN A 92 -18.82 -78.82 -17.06
CA GLN A 92 -19.05 -78.87 -18.51
C GLN A 92 -18.59 -77.56 -19.18
N LEU A 93 -17.90 -77.70 -20.31
CA LEU A 93 -17.60 -76.62 -21.24
C LEU A 93 -18.41 -76.85 -22.51
N LYS A 94 -19.10 -75.81 -22.99
CA LYS A 94 -19.89 -75.84 -24.23
C LYS A 94 -19.41 -74.77 -25.20
N THR A 95 -19.51 -75.04 -26.50
CA THR A 95 -19.44 -74.00 -27.53
C THR A 95 -20.64 -73.05 -27.40
N LYS A 96 -20.53 -71.87 -28.01
CA LYS A 96 -21.67 -70.96 -28.06
C LYS A 96 -22.87 -71.54 -28.82
N GLN A 97 -22.63 -72.38 -29.84
CA GLN A 97 -23.69 -72.91 -30.68
C GLN A 97 -24.55 -73.96 -29.95
N GLU A 98 -23.94 -74.82 -29.13
CA GLU A 98 -24.66 -75.77 -28.26
C GLU A 98 -25.56 -75.05 -27.25
N ILE A 99 -25.11 -73.90 -26.71
CA ILE A 99 -25.91 -73.07 -25.79
C ILE A 99 -27.11 -72.43 -26.51
N GLU A 100 -26.96 -72.03 -27.77
CA GLU A 100 -28.08 -71.50 -28.56
C GLU A 100 -29.07 -72.61 -28.93
N GLU A 101 -28.62 -73.84 -29.20
CA GLU A 101 -29.50 -75.01 -29.43
C GLU A 101 -30.22 -75.50 -28.15
N ASP A 102 -29.57 -75.50 -26.98
CA ASP A 102 -30.23 -75.79 -25.69
C ASP A 102 -31.37 -74.80 -25.38
N ILE A 103 -31.18 -73.52 -25.74
CA ILE A 103 -32.17 -72.46 -25.53
C ILE A 103 -33.35 -72.58 -26.49
N GLU A 104 -33.11 -72.84 -27.79
CA GLU A 104 -34.21 -73.02 -28.77
C GLU A 104 -35.06 -74.27 -28.49
N ASN A 105 -34.46 -75.36 -27.98
CA ASN A 105 -35.21 -76.57 -27.58
C ASN A 105 -36.05 -76.39 -26.29
N SER A 106 -35.81 -75.34 -25.49
CA SER A 106 -36.47 -75.13 -24.20
C SER A 106 -37.91 -74.58 -24.29
N THR A 107 -38.29 -73.95 -25.41
CA THR A 107 -39.47 -73.05 -25.48
C THR A 107 -40.51 -73.37 -26.56
N SER A 108 -40.80 -74.67 -26.81
CA SER A 108 -41.85 -75.08 -27.76
C SER A 108 -42.96 -75.96 -27.15
N LYS A 109 -44.08 -75.35 -26.74
CA LYS A 109 -45.38 -76.04 -26.61
C LYS A 109 -46.50 -75.22 -27.27
N ASN A 110 -46.99 -75.73 -28.40
CA ASN A 110 -48.28 -75.48 -29.02
C ASN A 110 -48.73 -74.01 -29.25
N ILE A 111 -48.83 -73.59 -30.51
CA ILE A 111 -50.11 -73.50 -31.25
C ILE A 111 -49.82 -73.10 -32.71
N PHE A 112 -50.07 -74.03 -33.64
CA PHE A 112 -50.61 -73.87 -35.02
C PHE A 112 -50.23 -75.06 -35.91
N ALA A 113 -50.74 -76.23 -35.54
CA ALA A 113 -50.66 -77.42 -36.38
C ALA A 113 -51.80 -77.45 -37.42
N PHE A 114 -51.72 -76.61 -38.46
CA PHE A 114 -52.58 -76.81 -39.65
C PHE A 114 -51.97 -76.32 -40.98
N LEU A 115 -50.78 -76.82 -41.30
CA LEU A 115 -50.36 -77.07 -42.68
C LEU A 115 -49.27 -78.14 -42.64
N LYS A 116 -49.58 -79.37 -43.05
CA LYS A 116 -48.57 -80.38 -43.37
C LYS A 116 -48.11 -80.13 -44.81
N PRO A 117 -46.89 -79.62 -45.08
CA PRO A 117 -46.04 -80.38 -45.98
C PRO A 117 -45.81 -81.75 -45.32
N GLU A 118 -45.77 -82.81 -46.10
CA GLU A 118 -45.54 -84.15 -45.57
C GLU A 118 -44.16 -84.24 -44.90
N LYS A 119 -43.91 -85.35 -44.19
CA LYS A 119 -42.53 -85.85 -44.12
C LYS A 119 -42.09 -86.14 -45.55
N ALA A 120 -41.43 -85.18 -46.18
CA ALA A 120 -40.51 -85.47 -47.26
C ALA A 120 -39.34 -86.29 -46.69
N TYR A 121 -39.59 -87.60 -46.51
CA TYR A 121 -38.66 -88.58 -47.06
C TYR A 121 -38.15 -87.99 -48.37
N ALA A 122 -36.84 -87.80 -48.52
CA ALA A 122 -36.28 -87.24 -49.74
C ALA A 122 -36.78 -88.10 -50.90
N SER A 123 -37.78 -87.58 -51.65
CA SER A 123 -38.64 -88.39 -52.51
C SER A 123 -37.73 -89.17 -53.43
N ALA A 124 -37.75 -90.52 -53.30
CA ALA A 124 -36.69 -91.39 -53.80
C ALA A 124 -36.37 -90.98 -55.25
N PRO A 125 -35.17 -90.41 -55.52
CA PRO A 125 -35.03 -89.31 -56.47
C PRO A 125 -35.83 -89.55 -57.76
N ASN A 126 -36.79 -88.67 -58.03
CA ASN A 126 -37.85 -88.96 -58.99
C ASN A 126 -37.50 -88.41 -60.37
N ILE A 127 -37.49 -89.29 -61.39
CA ILE A 127 -37.53 -88.95 -62.81
C ILE A 127 -38.95 -89.19 -63.26
N VAL A 128 -39.61 -88.12 -63.72
CA VAL A 128 -40.89 -88.21 -64.43
C VAL A 128 -40.59 -87.98 -65.89
N TYR A 129 -40.78 -89.01 -66.71
CA TYR A 129 -40.80 -88.88 -68.16
C TYR A 129 -42.21 -88.46 -68.57
N VAL A 130 -42.32 -87.24 -69.10
CA VAL A 130 -43.60 -86.60 -69.45
C VAL A 130 -44.08 -87.02 -70.84
N GLY A 131 -43.13 -87.29 -71.76
CA GLY A 131 -43.43 -87.81 -73.10
C GLY A 131 -42.40 -87.47 -74.15
N LYS A 132 -42.70 -87.87 -75.40
CA LYS A 132 -41.91 -87.52 -76.60
C LYS A 132 -42.31 -86.14 -77.09
N VAL A 133 -41.34 -85.26 -77.29
CA VAL A 133 -41.52 -83.94 -77.93
C VAL A 133 -40.87 -83.96 -79.30
N SER A 134 -41.66 -83.71 -80.35
CA SER A 134 -41.21 -83.72 -81.75
C SER A 134 -41.23 -82.31 -82.35
N TYR A 135 -40.18 -81.96 -83.11
CA TYR A 135 -40.10 -80.74 -83.90
C TYR A 135 -39.26 -80.97 -85.16
N LYS A 136 -39.86 -80.73 -86.33
CA LYS A 136 -39.24 -80.85 -87.67
C LYS A 136 -38.35 -82.10 -87.85
N GLY A 137 -38.86 -83.27 -87.46
CA GLY A 137 -38.19 -84.57 -87.62
C GLY A 137 -37.26 -84.99 -86.48
N SER A 138 -36.89 -84.09 -85.56
CA SER A 138 -36.13 -84.43 -84.35
C SER A 138 -37.08 -84.69 -83.17
N ILE A 139 -36.80 -85.74 -82.38
CA ILE A 139 -37.64 -86.16 -81.24
C ILE A 139 -36.77 -86.27 -79.97
N VAL A 140 -37.16 -85.58 -78.90
CA VAL A 140 -36.49 -85.64 -77.59
C VAL A 140 -37.47 -86.03 -76.48
N GLY A 141 -36.98 -86.33 -75.28
CA GLY A 141 -37.83 -86.52 -74.11
C GLY A 141 -38.04 -85.24 -73.32
N GLU A 142 -39.26 -85.02 -72.82
CA GLU A 142 -39.52 -84.07 -71.73
C GLU A 142 -39.45 -84.79 -70.38
N PHE A 143 -38.64 -84.26 -69.46
CA PHE A 143 -38.46 -84.85 -68.13
C PHE A 143 -38.66 -83.82 -67.02
N ARG A 144 -38.98 -84.32 -65.83
CA ARG A 144 -38.73 -83.61 -64.58
C ARG A 144 -37.85 -84.43 -63.64
N VAL A 145 -36.88 -83.77 -63.03
CA VAL A 145 -35.95 -84.34 -62.05
C VAL A 145 -36.21 -83.65 -60.72
N ASN A 146 -36.87 -84.35 -59.78
CA ASN A 146 -37.35 -83.78 -58.51
C ASN A 146 -38.20 -82.50 -58.69
N GLY A 147 -39.09 -82.51 -59.69
CA GLY A 147 -39.99 -81.40 -60.02
C GLY A 147 -39.41 -80.37 -61.00
N GLU A 148 -38.10 -80.15 -61.01
CA GLU A 148 -37.42 -79.22 -61.92
C GLU A 148 -37.44 -79.76 -63.36
N LEU A 149 -37.57 -78.86 -64.35
CA LEU A 149 -37.56 -79.22 -65.79
C LEU A 149 -36.17 -79.71 -66.23
N ALA A 150 -36.12 -80.91 -66.83
CA ALA A 150 -34.88 -81.56 -67.24
C ALA A 150 -34.90 -82.03 -68.70
N PHE A 151 -33.70 -82.12 -69.27
CA PHE A 151 -33.45 -82.37 -70.70
C PHE A 151 -32.50 -83.55 -70.91
N CYS A 152 -32.59 -84.20 -72.08
CA CYS A 152 -31.57 -85.15 -72.56
C CYS A 152 -30.21 -84.43 -72.68
N LEU A 153 -29.15 -85.00 -72.09
CA LEU A 153 -27.76 -84.62 -72.34
C LEU A 153 -27.01 -85.63 -73.22
N GLU A 154 -27.60 -86.78 -73.52
CA GLU A 154 -27.06 -87.80 -74.42
C GLU A 154 -28.15 -88.24 -75.40
N HIS A 155 -28.30 -87.55 -76.53
CA HIS A 155 -29.46 -87.72 -77.43
C HIS A 155 -29.52 -89.12 -78.08
N HIS A 156 -28.36 -89.68 -78.40
CA HIS A 156 -28.22 -90.99 -79.04
C HIS A 156 -28.34 -92.17 -78.05
N VAL A 157 -28.59 -91.92 -76.77
CA VAL A 157 -28.61 -92.92 -75.69
C VAL A 157 -30.05 -93.13 -75.19
N PRO A 158 -30.50 -94.38 -74.91
CA PRO A 158 -31.89 -94.67 -74.57
C PRO A 158 -32.48 -93.82 -73.43
N THR A 159 -33.72 -93.37 -73.63
CA THR A 159 -34.51 -92.55 -72.69
C THR A 159 -34.88 -93.34 -71.43
N PRO A 160 -34.67 -92.80 -70.20
CA PRO A 160 -35.18 -93.40 -68.98
C PRO A 160 -36.71 -93.27 -68.89
N GLY A 161 -37.37 -94.32 -68.39
CA GLY A 161 -38.80 -94.27 -68.04
C GLY A 161 -39.07 -93.51 -66.74
N THR A 162 -40.34 -93.19 -66.49
CA THR A 162 -40.79 -92.66 -65.20
C THR A 162 -40.48 -93.64 -64.07
N GLY A 163 -39.95 -93.13 -62.95
CA GLY A 163 -39.54 -93.96 -61.81
C GLY A 163 -38.19 -94.67 -61.98
N ALA A 164 -37.43 -94.37 -63.05
CA ALA A 164 -36.05 -94.86 -63.16
C ALA A 164 -35.20 -94.39 -61.96
N LYS A 165 -34.49 -95.32 -61.32
CA LYS A 165 -33.63 -95.04 -60.16
C LYS A 165 -32.39 -94.25 -60.59
N TYR A 166 -31.89 -93.38 -59.72
CA TYR A 166 -30.63 -92.65 -59.93
C TYR A 166 -29.98 -92.21 -58.62
N GLN A 167 -28.69 -91.88 -58.68
CA GLN A 167 -27.96 -91.28 -57.55
C GLN A 167 -28.19 -89.77 -57.47
N THR A 168 -28.21 -89.23 -56.25
CA THR A 168 -28.43 -87.81 -55.92
C THR A 168 -27.80 -86.86 -56.96
N PRO A 169 -28.58 -85.95 -57.58
CA PRO A 169 -28.08 -85.10 -58.65
C PRO A 169 -26.85 -84.28 -58.26
N LEU A 170 -25.82 -84.32 -59.11
CA LEU A 170 -24.54 -83.69 -58.88
C LEU A 170 -24.52 -82.27 -59.45
N THR A 171 -23.85 -81.35 -58.78
CA THR A 171 -23.64 -79.97 -59.24
C THR A 171 -22.65 -79.95 -60.41
N TYR A 172 -23.12 -79.60 -61.61
CA TYR A 172 -22.28 -79.59 -62.81
C TYR A 172 -21.76 -78.18 -63.11
N ASN A 173 -20.46 -77.95 -62.90
CA ASN A 173 -19.84 -76.63 -63.03
C ASN A 173 -19.41 -76.30 -64.46
N ASN A 174 -20.37 -76.27 -65.39
CA ASN A 174 -20.15 -75.97 -66.81
C ASN A 174 -20.93 -74.70 -67.21
N GLU A 175 -20.24 -73.64 -67.59
CA GLU A 175 -20.83 -72.36 -68.00
C GLU A 175 -21.66 -72.46 -69.29
N TYR A 176 -21.28 -73.33 -70.22
CA TYR A 176 -22.04 -73.54 -71.45
C TYR A 176 -23.39 -74.22 -71.15
N ILE A 177 -23.40 -75.27 -70.32
CA ILE A 177 -24.66 -75.89 -69.85
C ILE A 177 -25.48 -74.90 -69.02
N LYS A 178 -24.84 -74.08 -68.17
CA LYS A 178 -25.55 -73.03 -67.41
C LYS A 178 -26.27 -72.05 -68.32
N ARG A 179 -25.64 -71.60 -69.39
CA ARG A 179 -26.25 -70.70 -70.38
C ARG A 179 -27.31 -71.40 -71.22
N ALA A 180 -27.09 -72.66 -71.64
CA ALA A 180 -28.07 -73.45 -72.37
C ALA A 180 -29.37 -73.62 -71.56
N LEU A 181 -29.28 -73.86 -70.26
CA LEU A 181 -30.43 -73.97 -69.36
C LEU A 181 -31.02 -72.62 -68.91
N TYR A 182 -30.25 -71.52 -68.99
CA TYR A 182 -30.70 -70.17 -68.59
C TYR A 182 -31.40 -69.41 -69.74
N TYR A 183 -30.94 -69.63 -70.98
CA TYR A 183 -31.51 -69.06 -72.20
C TYR A 183 -32.38 -70.05 -73.01
N GLY A 184 -32.30 -71.35 -72.71
CA GLY A 184 -33.16 -72.38 -73.30
C GLY A 184 -34.55 -72.42 -72.68
N TRP A 185 -35.35 -73.40 -73.11
CA TRP A 185 -36.75 -73.53 -72.70
C TRP A 185 -36.88 -73.68 -71.17
N GLY A 186 -37.80 -72.90 -70.57
CA GLY A 186 -37.99 -72.84 -69.12
C GLY A 186 -36.87 -72.10 -68.34
N GLY A 187 -35.82 -71.63 -68.99
CA GLY A 187 -34.80 -70.76 -68.41
C GLY A 187 -35.32 -69.35 -68.09
N THR A 188 -34.64 -68.64 -67.19
CA THR A 188 -35.04 -67.29 -66.74
C THR A 188 -35.00 -66.24 -67.85
N GLU A 189 -34.18 -66.42 -68.88
CA GLU A 189 -34.14 -65.58 -70.08
C GLU A 189 -34.41 -66.46 -71.33
N ASN A 190 -35.35 -67.41 -71.22
CA ASN A 190 -35.76 -68.31 -72.30
C ASN A 190 -36.04 -67.55 -73.61
N ILE A 191 -35.31 -67.86 -74.67
CA ILE A 191 -35.42 -67.18 -75.98
C ILE A 191 -36.53 -67.76 -76.88
N PHE A 192 -37.21 -68.83 -76.48
CA PHE A 192 -38.20 -69.53 -77.29
C PHE A 192 -39.63 -69.27 -76.81
N SER A 193 -40.52 -68.96 -77.75
CA SER A 193 -41.97 -68.85 -77.53
C SER A 193 -42.73 -70.18 -77.76
N ASN A 194 -42.25 -71.01 -78.69
CA ASN A 194 -42.85 -72.32 -78.99
C ASN A 194 -42.22 -73.44 -78.14
N LYS A 195 -43.05 -74.17 -77.37
CA LYS A 195 -42.59 -75.26 -76.49
C LYS A 195 -41.80 -76.33 -77.24
N ASN A 196 -42.36 -76.91 -78.31
CA ASN A 196 -41.76 -78.07 -78.98
C ASN A 196 -40.41 -77.72 -79.62
N GLN A 197 -40.33 -76.56 -80.28
CA GLN A 197 -39.08 -76.00 -80.78
C GLN A 197 -38.07 -75.79 -79.66
N GLY A 198 -38.46 -75.06 -78.61
CA GLY A 198 -37.56 -74.71 -77.51
C GLY A 198 -37.04 -75.95 -76.77
N MET A 199 -37.88 -76.95 -76.54
CA MET A 199 -37.50 -78.19 -75.88
C MET A 199 -36.53 -79.03 -76.71
N VAL A 200 -36.86 -79.29 -77.98
CA VAL A 200 -35.99 -80.07 -78.89
C VAL A 200 -34.64 -79.37 -79.06
N VAL A 201 -34.65 -78.06 -79.35
CA VAL A 201 -33.42 -77.29 -79.55
C VAL A 201 -32.58 -77.20 -78.26
N THR A 202 -33.19 -76.96 -77.10
CA THR A 202 -32.44 -76.90 -75.83
C THR A 202 -31.78 -78.24 -75.51
N SER A 203 -32.47 -79.35 -75.72
CA SER A 203 -31.91 -80.68 -75.48
C SER A 203 -30.79 -81.04 -76.46
N LEU A 204 -30.91 -80.70 -77.74
CA LEU A 204 -29.89 -80.99 -78.76
C LEU A 204 -28.69 -80.03 -78.69
N VAL A 205 -28.86 -78.84 -78.11
CA VAL A 205 -27.73 -77.98 -77.72
C VAL A 205 -27.04 -78.53 -76.47
N LEU A 206 -27.77 -79.08 -75.50
CA LEU A 206 -27.18 -79.72 -74.32
C LEU A 206 -26.39 -80.99 -74.67
N ASP A 207 -26.92 -81.84 -75.55
CA ASP A 207 -26.20 -82.97 -76.15
C ASP A 207 -24.90 -82.52 -76.83
N ARG A 208 -24.94 -81.48 -77.68
CA ARG A 208 -23.73 -80.90 -78.28
C ARG A 208 -22.70 -80.41 -77.25
N ILE A 209 -23.11 -79.96 -76.06
CA ILE A 209 -22.19 -79.51 -75.00
C ILE A 209 -21.62 -80.70 -74.20
N TYR A 210 -22.38 -81.78 -74.05
CA TYR A 210 -22.04 -82.90 -73.16
C TYR A 210 -21.39 -84.08 -73.89
N THR A 211 -21.89 -84.47 -75.06
CA THR A 211 -21.35 -85.56 -75.90
C THR A 211 -20.58 -85.05 -77.13
N GLY A 212 -20.82 -83.81 -77.56
CA GLY A 212 -20.32 -83.27 -78.83
C GLY A 212 -21.27 -83.45 -80.03
N GLY A 213 -22.46 -84.01 -79.80
CA GLY A 213 -23.43 -84.41 -80.82
C GLY A 213 -23.74 -83.39 -81.93
N THR A 214 -24.05 -83.92 -83.12
CA THR A 214 -24.26 -83.17 -84.37
C THR A 214 -25.74 -82.98 -84.75
N THR A 215 -26.65 -83.67 -84.08
CA THR A 215 -28.06 -83.81 -84.46
C THR A 215 -28.84 -82.51 -84.30
N GLY A 216 -29.72 -82.21 -85.26
CA GLY A 216 -30.63 -81.06 -85.24
C GLY A 216 -29.98 -79.66 -85.31
N ARG A 217 -28.70 -79.55 -85.67
CA ARG A 217 -28.03 -78.24 -85.86
C ARG A 217 -28.70 -77.34 -86.92
N ASN A 218 -29.45 -77.93 -87.85
CA ASN A 218 -30.24 -77.24 -88.87
C ASN A 218 -31.64 -76.78 -88.39
N LEU A 219 -32.00 -77.00 -87.12
CA LEU A 219 -33.31 -76.59 -86.60
C LEU A 219 -33.39 -75.06 -86.38
N PRO A 220 -34.50 -74.39 -86.77
CA PRO A 220 -34.71 -72.98 -86.48
C PRO A 220 -34.51 -72.65 -84.99
N GLY A 221 -33.67 -71.64 -84.72
CA GLY A 221 -33.32 -71.21 -83.36
C GLY A 221 -32.16 -71.96 -82.70
N TYR A 222 -31.60 -73.01 -83.34
CA TYR A 222 -30.44 -73.74 -82.81
C TYR A 222 -29.22 -72.83 -82.66
N ASP A 223 -28.83 -72.13 -83.73
CA ASP A 223 -27.69 -71.20 -83.68
C ASP A 223 -27.93 -69.99 -82.78
N ALA A 224 -29.19 -69.56 -82.61
CA ALA A 224 -29.54 -68.48 -81.68
C ALA A 224 -29.30 -68.89 -80.22
N LEU A 225 -29.67 -70.12 -79.83
CA LEU A 225 -29.32 -70.64 -78.51
C LEU A 225 -27.82 -70.92 -78.40
N TRP A 226 -27.17 -71.39 -79.46
CA TRP A 226 -25.73 -71.65 -79.48
C TRP A 226 -24.90 -70.36 -79.30
N ASP A 227 -25.31 -69.22 -79.89
CA ASP A 227 -24.73 -67.91 -79.59
C ASP A 227 -24.90 -67.55 -78.10
N LYS A 228 -26.12 -67.70 -77.54
CA LYS A 228 -26.32 -67.44 -76.10
C LYS A 228 -25.49 -68.36 -75.21
N VAL A 229 -25.22 -69.58 -75.63
CA VAL A 229 -24.27 -70.49 -74.98
C VAL A 229 -22.84 -69.96 -75.07
N LYS A 230 -22.34 -69.61 -76.27
CA LYS A 230 -20.96 -69.16 -76.47
C LYS A 230 -20.68 -67.79 -75.83
N ASN A 231 -21.58 -66.82 -76.04
CA ASN A 231 -21.34 -65.40 -75.86
C ASN A 231 -22.26 -64.73 -74.80
N GLY A 232 -23.34 -65.41 -74.38
CA GLY A 232 -24.27 -64.90 -73.37
C GLY A 232 -23.66 -64.76 -71.96
N LYS A 233 -24.30 -63.96 -71.11
CA LYS A 233 -23.82 -63.63 -69.75
C LYS A 233 -24.88 -63.98 -68.70
N THR A 234 -24.57 -64.95 -67.83
CA THR A 234 -25.44 -65.30 -66.69
C THR A 234 -25.21 -64.36 -65.49
N PRO A 235 -26.20 -64.20 -64.59
CA PRO A 235 -26.07 -63.35 -63.41
C PRO A 235 -25.00 -63.84 -62.44
N THR A 236 -24.24 -62.92 -61.84
CA THR A 236 -23.14 -63.25 -60.90
C THR A 236 -23.50 -62.92 -59.45
N THR A 237 -23.19 -63.85 -58.53
CA THR A 237 -23.36 -63.65 -57.08
C THR A 237 -22.24 -62.82 -56.43
N THR A 238 -21.24 -62.40 -57.22
CA THR A 238 -20.10 -61.58 -56.78
C THR A 238 -20.54 -60.36 -55.97
N LEU A 239 -19.92 -60.18 -54.79
CA LEU A 239 -20.27 -59.14 -53.84
C LEU A 239 -19.02 -58.61 -53.15
N LYS A 240 -18.55 -57.42 -53.52
CA LYS A 240 -17.46 -56.73 -52.81
C LYS A 240 -17.64 -55.22 -52.78
N PHE A 241 -17.13 -54.56 -51.75
CA PHE A 241 -16.88 -53.10 -51.83
C PHE A 241 -15.58 -52.82 -52.58
N SER A 242 -15.46 -51.65 -53.23
CA SER A 242 -14.19 -51.18 -53.81
C SER A 242 -13.12 -51.07 -52.73
N ASP A 243 -13.50 -50.45 -51.61
CA ASP A 243 -12.63 -50.15 -50.49
C ASP A 243 -13.30 -50.63 -49.19
N ARG A 244 -12.54 -51.37 -48.38
CA ARG A 244 -13.02 -52.02 -47.15
C ARG A 244 -12.50 -51.39 -45.86
N LYS A 245 -11.53 -50.47 -45.94
CA LYS A 245 -10.98 -49.70 -44.81
C LYS A 245 -10.97 -48.22 -45.20
N LEU A 246 -12.03 -47.49 -44.86
CA LEU A 246 -12.21 -46.09 -45.27
C LEU A 246 -11.50 -45.17 -44.28
N LYS A 247 -10.59 -44.34 -44.76
CA LYS A 247 -9.99 -43.26 -43.97
C LYS A 247 -11.03 -42.15 -43.75
N THR A 248 -10.82 -41.32 -42.73
CA THR A 248 -11.67 -40.16 -42.47
C THR A 248 -10.86 -38.87 -42.39
N TYR A 249 -11.48 -37.77 -42.81
CA TYR A 249 -10.91 -36.42 -42.84
C TYR A 249 -11.93 -35.42 -42.31
N ILE A 250 -11.49 -34.18 -42.04
CA ILE A 250 -12.39 -33.11 -41.60
C ILE A 250 -12.91 -32.34 -42.82
N SER A 251 -14.21 -32.06 -42.82
CA SER A 251 -14.86 -31.19 -43.78
C SER A 251 -15.89 -30.33 -43.04
N GLY A 252 -15.58 -29.03 -42.92
CA GLY A 252 -16.35 -28.12 -42.06
C GLY A 252 -16.42 -28.64 -40.61
N ASN A 253 -17.63 -28.71 -40.06
CA ASN A 253 -17.89 -29.19 -38.71
C ASN A 253 -18.19 -30.71 -38.62
N LYS A 254 -17.73 -31.51 -39.58
CA LYS A 254 -17.89 -32.98 -39.59
C LYS A 254 -16.57 -33.71 -39.86
N GLN A 255 -16.51 -34.95 -39.39
CA GLN A 255 -15.64 -35.99 -39.90
C GLN A 255 -16.38 -36.70 -41.05
N ILE A 256 -15.71 -36.93 -42.18
CA ILE A 256 -16.29 -37.59 -43.37
C ILE A 256 -15.34 -38.69 -43.84
N SER A 257 -15.88 -39.84 -44.26
CA SER A 257 -15.09 -40.94 -44.81
C SER A 257 -14.78 -40.77 -46.30
N GLU A 258 -13.77 -41.51 -46.77
CA GLU A 258 -13.66 -41.89 -48.18
C GLU A 258 -14.96 -42.54 -48.69
N LYS A 259 -15.18 -42.47 -50.01
CA LYS A 259 -16.34 -43.09 -50.69
C LYS A 259 -15.98 -44.51 -51.14
N THR A 260 -16.92 -45.45 -51.06
CA THR A 260 -16.74 -46.84 -51.54
C THR A 260 -17.92 -47.28 -52.39
N LYS A 261 -17.68 -48.13 -53.40
CA LYS A 261 -18.69 -48.61 -54.35
C LYS A 261 -19.04 -50.07 -54.08
N LEU A 262 -20.32 -50.43 -54.08
CA LEU A 262 -20.73 -51.83 -54.08
C LEU A 262 -20.56 -52.43 -55.49
N ILE A 263 -19.60 -53.32 -55.65
CA ILE A 263 -19.30 -54.06 -56.88
C ILE A 263 -20.04 -55.40 -56.82
N ALA A 264 -21.19 -55.43 -57.49
CA ALA A 264 -22.08 -56.59 -57.65
C ALA A 264 -23.00 -56.36 -58.87
N ASP A 265 -23.72 -57.41 -59.30
CA ASP A 265 -24.86 -57.30 -60.23
C ASP A 265 -25.88 -56.27 -59.71
N THR A 266 -26.51 -55.49 -60.60
CA THR A 266 -27.44 -54.40 -60.25
C THR A 266 -28.72 -54.88 -59.57
N ARG A 267 -29.06 -56.17 -59.71
CA ARG A 267 -30.14 -56.86 -58.99
C ARG A 267 -29.74 -57.26 -57.55
N ASN A 268 -28.43 -57.35 -57.26
CA ASN A 268 -27.91 -57.74 -55.95
C ASN A 268 -27.98 -56.55 -54.98
N THR A 269 -28.41 -56.80 -53.74
CA THR A 269 -28.55 -55.76 -52.71
C THR A 269 -28.00 -56.21 -51.36
N VAL A 270 -27.60 -55.22 -50.54
CA VAL A 270 -27.21 -55.42 -49.13
C VAL A 270 -27.92 -54.40 -48.24
N LYS A 271 -28.21 -54.78 -46.99
CA LYS A 271 -28.75 -53.88 -45.96
C LYS A 271 -27.63 -53.48 -44.99
N ILE A 272 -27.32 -52.19 -44.90
CA ILE A 272 -26.22 -51.64 -44.10
C ILE A 272 -26.80 -50.80 -42.96
N THR A 273 -26.44 -51.10 -41.71
CA THR A 273 -26.91 -50.40 -40.51
C THR A 273 -25.81 -49.51 -39.93
N VAL A 274 -26.13 -48.26 -39.58
CA VAL A 274 -25.22 -47.34 -38.87
C VAL A 274 -25.77 -46.96 -37.49
N PRO A 275 -24.92 -46.81 -36.45
CA PRO A 275 -25.34 -46.41 -35.12
C PRO A 275 -25.70 -44.91 -35.06
N ASN A 276 -26.33 -44.51 -33.96
CA ASN A 276 -26.64 -43.11 -33.67
C ASN A 276 -25.38 -42.22 -33.75
N LYS A 277 -25.58 -40.95 -34.16
CA LYS A 277 -24.55 -39.97 -34.58
C LYS A 277 -23.79 -40.28 -35.88
N ILE A 278 -23.79 -41.51 -36.42
CA ILE A 278 -23.19 -41.80 -37.74
C ILE A 278 -24.26 -41.70 -38.84
N THR A 279 -23.95 -40.95 -39.89
CA THR A 279 -24.76 -40.79 -41.10
C THR A 279 -24.19 -41.64 -42.22
N LEU A 280 -24.96 -42.58 -42.77
CA LEU A 280 -24.67 -43.27 -44.02
C LEU A 280 -25.32 -42.49 -45.17
N LYS A 281 -24.51 -42.00 -46.13
CA LYS A 281 -24.99 -41.31 -47.33
C LYS A 281 -24.67 -42.11 -48.59
N ASN A 282 -25.71 -42.43 -49.36
CA ASN A 282 -25.61 -43.03 -50.70
C ASN A 282 -25.49 -41.90 -51.74
N LEU A 283 -24.32 -41.84 -52.38
CA LEU A 283 -23.94 -40.76 -53.29
C LEU A 283 -24.57 -40.94 -54.69
N THR A 284 -25.01 -42.16 -55.03
CA THR A 284 -25.68 -42.46 -56.32
C THR A 284 -27.17 -42.13 -56.30
N THR A 285 -27.82 -42.15 -55.14
CA THR A 285 -29.27 -41.83 -54.98
C THR A 285 -29.51 -40.56 -54.16
N ASN A 286 -28.45 -39.89 -53.69
CA ASN A 286 -28.44 -38.78 -52.74
C ASN A 286 -29.18 -39.03 -51.39
N LYS A 287 -29.64 -40.26 -51.12
CA LYS A 287 -30.33 -40.63 -49.87
C LYS A 287 -29.34 -40.76 -48.71
N SER A 288 -29.78 -40.44 -47.49
CA SER A 288 -29.01 -40.59 -46.25
C SER A 288 -29.85 -41.11 -45.09
N VAL A 289 -29.24 -41.86 -44.19
CA VAL A 289 -29.83 -42.27 -42.89
C VAL A 289 -28.82 -42.02 -41.77
N THR A 290 -29.29 -41.58 -40.61
CA THR A 290 -28.46 -41.36 -39.40
C THR A 290 -29.06 -42.20 -38.28
N GLY A 291 -28.28 -43.14 -37.71
CA GLY A 291 -28.83 -44.08 -36.73
C GLY A 291 -29.92 -45.00 -37.32
N GLY A 292 -29.59 -45.81 -38.32
CA GLY A 292 -30.57 -46.66 -38.99
C GLY A 292 -30.01 -47.45 -40.17
N THR A 293 -30.91 -48.12 -40.91
CA THR A 293 -30.57 -49.10 -41.95
C THR A 293 -30.87 -48.58 -43.36
N MET A 294 -29.96 -48.79 -44.31
CA MET A 294 -30.15 -48.47 -45.73
C MET A 294 -29.92 -49.69 -46.62
N THR A 295 -30.77 -49.89 -47.62
CA THR A 295 -30.51 -50.89 -48.69
C THR A 295 -29.70 -50.26 -49.82
N VAL A 296 -28.61 -50.92 -50.21
CA VAL A 296 -27.69 -50.48 -51.28
C VAL A 296 -27.68 -51.52 -52.40
N LYS A 297 -27.81 -51.09 -53.65
CA LYS A 297 -27.77 -51.95 -54.84
C LYS A 297 -26.37 -52.04 -55.45
N GLY A 298 -26.08 -53.12 -56.18
CA GLY A 298 -24.89 -53.23 -57.02
C GLY A 298 -24.73 -52.02 -57.94
N GLY A 299 -23.51 -51.50 -58.01
CA GLY A 299 -23.16 -50.29 -58.77
C GLY A 299 -23.16 -48.99 -57.96
N GLN A 300 -23.77 -48.93 -56.77
CA GLN A 300 -23.94 -47.69 -56.00
C GLN A 300 -22.74 -47.30 -55.14
N TRP A 301 -22.53 -45.99 -54.95
CA TRP A 301 -21.51 -45.41 -54.07
C TRP A 301 -22.08 -44.97 -52.72
N ILE A 302 -21.32 -45.15 -51.63
CA ILE A 302 -21.66 -44.71 -50.28
C ILE A 302 -20.48 -44.00 -49.57
N ARG A 303 -20.78 -43.18 -48.55
CA ARG A 303 -19.82 -42.66 -47.56
C ARG A 303 -20.46 -42.56 -46.17
N LEU A 304 -19.64 -42.34 -45.15
CA LEU A 304 -20.06 -42.08 -43.76
C LEU A 304 -19.72 -40.64 -43.33
N GLU A 305 -20.53 -40.05 -42.45
CA GLU A 305 -20.28 -38.76 -41.81
C GLU A 305 -20.56 -38.84 -40.30
N ALA A 306 -19.78 -38.14 -39.48
CA ALA A 306 -19.87 -38.10 -38.01
C ALA A 306 -19.48 -36.72 -37.44
N PRO A 307 -19.87 -36.37 -36.21
CA PRO A 307 -19.48 -35.10 -35.57
C PRO A 307 -18.04 -35.12 -35.02
N LEU A 308 -17.47 -33.94 -34.72
CA LEU A 308 -16.07 -33.77 -34.30
C LEU A 308 -15.75 -34.27 -32.87
N ASP A 309 -16.77 -34.58 -32.07
CA ASP A 309 -16.68 -35.16 -30.72
C ASP A 309 -16.70 -36.70 -30.71
N LEU A 310 -16.97 -37.35 -31.85
CA LEU A 310 -17.05 -38.80 -31.93
C LEU A 310 -15.64 -39.45 -32.00
N ASP A 311 -15.43 -40.42 -31.13
CA ASP A 311 -14.31 -41.37 -31.14
C ASP A 311 -14.90 -42.77 -31.30
N MET A 312 -14.72 -43.41 -32.46
CA MET A 312 -15.36 -44.69 -32.80
C MET A 312 -14.76 -45.30 -34.07
N THR A 313 -14.48 -46.61 -34.05
CA THR A 313 -14.32 -47.39 -35.29
C THR A 313 -15.66 -48.03 -35.66
N TYR A 314 -16.30 -47.54 -36.72
CA TYR A 314 -17.47 -48.19 -37.31
C TYR A 314 -17.07 -49.44 -38.10
N ARG A 315 -17.90 -50.49 -38.02
CA ARG A 315 -17.78 -51.74 -38.78
C ARG A 315 -19.15 -52.12 -39.31
N SER A 316 -19.25 -52.51 -40.59
CA SER A 316 -20.54 -52.82 -41.23
C SER A 316 -21.16 -54.17 -40.88
N GLY A 317 -20.45 -55.03 -40.13
CA GLY A 317 -20.77 -56.45 -40.03
C GLY A 317 -20.58 -57.21 -41.36
N SER A 318 -20.93 -58.50 -41.36
CA SER A 318 -20.93 -59.37 -42.55
C SER A 318 -22.20 -59.18 -43.38
N LEU A 319 -22.12 -58.37 -44.42
CA LEU A 319 -23.22 -58.04 -45.33
C LEU A 319 -23.40 -59.14 -46.38
N ARG A 320 -24.57 -59.79 -46.43
CA ARG A 320 -24.90 -60.82 -47.44
C ARG A 320 -25.70 -60.24 -48.59
N GLY A 321 -25.46 -60.74 -49.80
CA GLY A 321 -26.21 -60.38 -51.02
C GLY A 321 -27.61 -61.01 -51.05
N SER A 322 -28.51 -60.42 -51.83
CA SER A 322 -29.89 -60.87 -52.03
C SER A 322 -30.04 -61.96 -53.09
N MET A 323 -29.11 -62.06 -54.05
CA MET A 323 -29.24 -62.96 -55.20
C MET A 323 -28.92 -64.43 -54.89
N LYS A 324 -29.62 -65.34 -55.58
CA LYS A 324 -29.30 -66.77 -55.64
C LYS A 324 -28.32 -67.05 -56.78
N LYS A 325 -27.55 -68.13 -56.66
CA LYS A 325 -26.66 -68.68 -57.68
C LYS A 325 -27.46 -69.60 -58.60
N PHE A 326 -27.33 -69.39 -59.91
CA PHE A 326 -27.75 -70.34 -60.94
C PHE A 326 -26.74 -71.49 -61.00
N GLN A 327 -27.18 -72.69 -60.64
CA GLN A 327 -26.33 -73.89 -60.54
C GLN A 327 -26.91 -75.01 -61.41
N PRO A 328 -26.22 -75.41 -62.49
CA PRO A 328 -26.61 -76.60 -63.23
C PRO A 328 -26.43 -77.85 -62.37
N MET A 329 -27.32 -78.80 -62.60
CA MET A 329 -27.38 -80.12 -61.99
C MET A 329 -27.43 -81.16 -63.09
N ILE A 330 -26.76 -82.30 -62.91
CA ILE A 330 -26.92 -83.49 -63.78
C ILE A 330 -27.23 -84.73 -62.95
N THR A 331 -27.85 -85.73 -63.58
CA THR A 331 -27.98 -87.06 -62.99
C THR A 331 -28.00 -88.15 -64.07
N LYS A 332 -27.47 -89.33 -63.71
CA LYS A 332 -27.38 -90.52 -64.58
C LYS A 332 -28.31 -91.61 -64.01
N PRO A 333 -29.33 -92.07 -64.76
CA PRO A 333 -30.20 -93.17 -64.36
C PRO A 333 -29.46 -94.51 -64.32
N SER A 334 -29.94 -95.44 -63.49
CA SER A 334 -29.37 -96.78 -63.33
C SER A 334 -30.42 -97.88 -63.41
N GLY A 335 -30.17 -98.88 -64.28
CA GLY A 335 -30.97 -100.09 -64.38
C GLY A 335 -30.89 -100.79 -65.74
N GLY A 336 -30.15 -101.89 -65.83
CA GLY A 336 -30.16 -102.88 -66.92
C GLY A 336 -29.56 -102.44 -68.27
N GLN A 337 -29.79 -101.21 -68.69
CA GLN A 337 -29.31 -100.62 -69.94
C GLN A 337 -28.60 -99.29 -69.66
N ASN A 338 -27.69 -98.85 -70.55
CA ASN A 338 -27.02 -97.56 -70.42
C ASN A 338 -28.00 -96.43 -70.80
N LEU A 339 -28.70 -95.87 -69.81
CA LEU A 339 -29.71 -94.82 -69.99
C LEU A 339 -29.07 -93.42 -70.02
N GLN A 340 -29.66 -92.48 -70.76
CA GLN A 340 -29.11 -91.13 -70.95
C GLN A 340 -29.07 -90.28 -69.66
N THR A 341 -28.02 -89.47 -69.54
CA THR A 341 -27.88 -88.40 -68.53
C THR A 341 -28.97 -87.35 -68.75
N LEU A 342 -29.55 -86.88 -67.65
CA LEU A 342 -30.47 -85.75 -67.62
C LEU A 342 -29.84 -84.54 -66.93
N GLY A 343 -30.14 -83.34 -67.42
CA GLY A 343 -29.58 -82.09 -66.91
C GLY A 343 -30.64 -80.99 -66.74
N TYR A 344 -30.50 -80.20 -65.68
CA TYR A 344 -31.47 -79.18 -65.27
C TYR A 344 -30.80 -78.03 -64.47
N MET A 345 -31.53 -76.93 -64.26
CA MET A 345 -31.06 -75.78 -63.48
C MET A 345 -31.63 -75.83 -62.06
N LYS A 346 -30.84 -75.43 -61.05
CA LYS A 346 -31.31 -75.21 -59.68
C LYS A 346 -30.86 -73.85 -59.16
N LEU A 347 -31.74 -73.17 -58.42
CA LEU A 347 -31.43 -71.93 -57.71
C LEU A 347 -30.94 -72.26 -56.29
N VAL A 348 -29.71 -71.86 -55.94
CA VAL A 348 -29.12 -72.13 -54.62
C VAL A 348 -28.62 -70.86 -53.94
N THR A 349 -28.54 -70.84 -52.61
CA THR A 349 -27.96 -69.69 -51.88
C THR A 349 -26.45 -69.80 -51.88
N ASP A 350 -25.75 -68.75 -52.30
CA ASP A 350 -24.29 -68.71 -52.26
C ASP A 350 -23.79 -68.46 -50.81
N PRO A 351 -22.95 -69.33 -50.23
CA PRO A 351 -22.35 -69.10 -48.91
C PRO A 351 -21.24 -68.04 -48.95
N SER A 352 -20.57 -67.88 -50.09
CA SER A 352 -19.41 -66.99 -50.30
C SER A 352 -19.79 -65.54 -50.60
N ALA A 353 -21.05 -65.26 -50.97
CA ALA A 353 -21.57 -63.93 -51.29
C ALA A 353 -21.77 -63.03 -50.04
N LYS A 354 -20.67 -62.75 -49.32
CA LYS A 354 -20.57 -61.91 -48.12
C LYS A 354 -19.50 -60.83 -48.31
N THR A 355 -19.71 -59.64 -47.76
CA THR A 355 -18.72 -58.55 -47.77
C THR A 355 -18.79 -57.65 -46.53
N SER A 356 -17.82 -56.76 -46.32
CA SER A 356 -17.81 -55.82 -45.20
C SER A 356 -16.85 -54.64 -45.40
N PHE A 357 -17.06 -53.53 -44.69
CA PHE A 357 -16.15 -52.39 -44.61
C PHE A 357 -16.11 -51.75 -43.21
N THR A 358 -15.09 -50.93 -42.95
CA THR A 358 -14.87 -50.20 -41.69
C THR A 358 -14.47 -48.73 -41.92
N ALA A 359 -14.65 -47.87 -40.91
CA ALA A 359 -14.15 -46.50 -40.91
C ALA A 359 -13.80 -46.02 -39.48
N GLU A 360 -12.74 -45.25 -39.31
CA GLU A 360 -12.24 -44.79 -38.00
C GLU A 360 -12.47 -43.28 -37.81
N PHE A 361 -13.16 -42.88 -36.73
CA PHE A 361 -13.42 -41.50 -36.32
C PHE A 361 -12.72 -41.18 -35.00
N LYS A 362 -12.18 -39.96 -34.85
CA LYS A 362 -11.35 -39.54 -33.70
C LYS A 362 -11.69 -38.15 -33.21
N LYS A 363 -11.76 -37.96 -31.88
CA LYS A 363 -12.02 -36.64 -31.26
C LYS A 363 -11.00 -35.60 -31.70
N ARG A 364 -11.49 -34.39 -31.99
CA ARG A 364 -10.64 -33.26 -32.39
C ARG A 364 -10.35 -32.33 -31.21
N LYS A 365 -9.33 -31.47 -31.41
CA LYS A 365 -8.90 -30.46 -30.44
C LYS A 365 -9.38 -29.05 -30.86
N ARG A 366 -9.48 -28.15 -29.88
CA ARG A 366 -9.67 -26.70 -30.03
C ARG A 366 -8.75 -25.94 -29.09
N ASP A 367 -8.53 -24.67 -29.35
CA ASP A 367 -7.58 -23.84 -28.64
C ASP A 367 -8.21 -23.06 -27.48
N VAL A 368 -7.50 -23.04 -26.34
CA VAL A 368 -7.80 -22.14 -25.22
C VAL A 368 -6.65 -21.17 -25.03
N THR A 369 -6.94 -19.87 -25.20
CA THR A 369 -5.97 -18.77 -25.09
C THR A 369 -6.23 -17.93 -23.83
N ILE A 370 -5.20 -17.80 -22.98
CA ILE A 370 -5.28 -17.06 -21.72
C ILE A 370 -4.38 -15.81 -21.78
N HIS A 371 -5.00 -14.63 -21.70
CA HIS A 371 -4.32 -13.34 -21.62
C HIS A 371 -4.24 -12.81 -20.18
N TYR A 372 -3.18 -12.06 -19.91
CA TYR A 372 -3.00 -11.28 -18.69
C TYR A 372 -2.83 -9.80 -19.09
N LYS A 373 -3.81 -8.95 -18.80
CA LYS A 373 -3.83 -7.54 -19.26
C LYS A 373 -4.07 -6.56 -18.10
N ASP A 374 -3.48 -5.38 -18.20
CA ASP A 374 -3.80 -4.22 -17.35
C ASP A 374 -5.24 -3.76 -17.63
N LYS A 375 -6.06 -3.60 -16.57
CA LYS A 375 -7.46 -3.18 -16.63
C LYS A 375 -7.64 -1.80 -17.28
N HIS A 376 -6.65 -0.90 -17.17
CA HIS A 376 -6.77 0.48 -17.67
C HIS A 376 -6.15 0.67 -19.06
N THR A 377 -4.98 0.08 -19.33
CA THR A 377 -4.23 0.32 -20.58
C THR A 377 -4.34 -0.81 -21.61
N GLY A 378 -4.98 -1.93 -21.25
CA GLY A 378 -5.03 -3.14 -22.08
C GLY A 378 -3.68 -3.86 -22.29
N LYS A 379 -2.55 -3.26 -21.89
CA LYS A 379 -1.20 -3.76 -22.15
C LYS A 379 -0.96 -5.13 -21.49
N LYS A 380 -0.24 -6.00 -22.21
CA LYS A 380 0.06 -7.40 -21.87
C LYS A 380 1.08 -7.49 -20.72
N LEU A 381 0.63 -8.00 -19.56
CA LEU A 381 1.40 -8.06 -18.31
C LEU A 381 2.21 -9.35 -18.11
N LYS A 382 1.80 -10.45 -18.75
CA LYS A 382 2.54 -11.71 -18.81
C LYS A 382 2.37 -12.31 -20.21
N ASN A 383 3.28 -13.16 -20.65
CA ASN A 383 3.08 -13.94 -21.87
C ASN A 383 1.75 -14.70 -21.79
N SER A 384 1.00 -14.62 -22.89
CA SER A 384 -0.25 -15.34 -23.06
C SER A 384 0.11 -16.75 -23.49
N TYR A 385 -0.55 -17.74 -22.91
CA TYR A 385 -0.37 -19.14 -23.30
C TYR A 385 -1.62 -19.62 -24.03
N LYS A 386 -1.38 -20.43 -25.03
CA LYS A 386 -2.35 -21.06 -25.91
C LYS A 386 -2.18 -22.57 -25.71
N THR A 387 -3.25 -23.29 -25.40
CA THR A 387 -3.21 -24.74 -25.20
C THR A 387 -4.34 -25.40 -25.95
N GLU A 388 -4.00 -26.36 -26.82
CA GLU A 388 -4.98 -27.29 -27.37
C GLU A 388 -5.68 -28.07 -26.23
N GLN A 389 -6.96 -28.35 -26.40
CA GLN A 389 -7.78 -29.20 -25.54
C GLN A 389 -8.74 -30.02 -26.40
N LEU A 390 -9.02 -31.27 -26.01
CA LEU A 390 -10.01 -32.12 -26.69
C LEU A 390 -11.42 -31.54 -26.54
N ILE A 391 -12.23 -31.61 -27.59
CA ILE A 391 -13.65 -31.24 -27.53
C ILE A 391 -14.34 -32.12 -26.46
N GLY A 392 -15.10 -31.48 -25.58
CA GLY A 392 -15.72 -32.11 -24.40
C GLY A 392 -14.88 -32.08 -23.12
N SER A 393 -13.57 -31.76 -23.16
CA SER A 393 -12.76 -31.69 -21.93
C SER A 393 -13.04 -30.41 -21.13
N CYS A 394 -12.96 -30.53 -19.80
CA CYS A 394 -13.07 -29.40 -18.87
C CYS A 394 -11.73 -29.11 -18.18
N LYS A 395 -11.27 -27.85 -18.19
CA LYS A 395 -10.00 -27.44 -17.58
C LYS A 395 -10.11 -26.13 -16.81
N THR A 396 -9.39 -26.05 -15.69
CA THR A 396 -9.39 -24.89 -14.78
C THR A 396 -8.05 -24.16 -14.84
N TYR A 397 -8.08 -22.94 -15.37
CA TYR A 397 -6.91 -22.07 -15.51
C TYR A 397 -6.79 -21.17 -14.29
N LYS A 398 -5.69 -21.29 -13.52
CA LYS A 398 -5.41 -20.47 -12.34
C LYS A 398 -4.55 -19.23 -12.68
N SER A 399 -4.62 -18.20 -11.86
CA SER A 399 -3.89 -16.94 -12.01
C SER A 399 -3.28 -16.45 -10.70
N SER A 400 -2.07 -15.90 -10.75
CA SER A 400 -1.39 -15.31 -9.59
C SER A 400 -2.16 -14.07 -9.07
N LYS A 401 -2.21 -13.89 -7.74
CA LYS A 401 -2.83 -12.72 -7.08
C LYS A 401 -2.18 -11.41 -7.54
N SER A 402 -0.86 -11.44 -7.75
CA SER A 402 -0.07 -10.30 -8.22
C SER A 402 0.86 -10.72 -9.37
N LEU A 403 1.27 -9.76 -10.20
CA LEU A 403 2.29 -9.88 -11.25
C LEU A 403 3.25 -8.68 -11.13
N LYS A 404 4.55 -8.89 -11.39
CA LYS A 404 5.54 -7.80 -11.53
C LYS A 404 5.93 -7.63 -13.00
N LYS A 405 5.97 -6.39 -13.51
CA LYS A 405 6.53 -6.06 -14.84
C LYS A 405 7.01 -4.60 -14.87
N TYR A 406 8.16 -4.34 -15.49
CA TYR A 406 8.82 -3.01 -15.54
C TYR A 406 8.93 -2.33 -14.16
N GLY A 407 9.44 -3.06 -13.16
CA GLY A 407 9.56 -2.59 -11.77
C GLY A 407 8.23 -2.36 -11.02
N LYS A 408 7.07 -2.58 -11.67
CA LYS A 408 5.74 -2.25 -11.14
C LYS A 408 4.93 -3.50 -10.81
N THR A 409 4.30 -3.51 -9.65
CA THR A 409 3.39 -4.57 -9.20
C THR A 409 1.96 -4.30 -9.67
N TYR A 410 1.29 -5.32 -10.18
CA TYR A 410 -0.10 -5.29 -10.64
C TYR A 410 -0.88 -6.40 -9.91
N ASP A 411 -2.04 -6.09 -9.35
CA ASP A 411 -2.89 -7.05 -8.63
C ASP A 411 -4.16 -7.39 -9.40
N ARG A 412 -4.56 -8.66 -9.35
CA ARG A 412 -5.70 -9.18 -10.11
C ARG A 412 -7.02 -8.62 -9.59
N THR A 413 -7.87 -8.15 -10.50
CA THR A 413 -9.29 -7.87 -10.19
C THR A 413 -10.15 -9.08 -10.55
N GLY A 414 -10.91 -9.58 -9.58
CA GLY A 414 -11.82 -10.71 -9.76
C GLY A 414 -11.19 -12.09 -9.56
N SER A 415 -11.92 -13.12 -10.00
CA SER A 415 -11.72 -14.54 -9.66
C SER A 415 -10.30 -15.07 -9.93
N SER A 416 -9.82 -15.95 -9.05
CA SER A 416 -8.50 -16.58 -9.13
C SER A 416 -8.38 -17.64 -10.22
N SER A 417 -9.49 -18.27 -10.55
CA SER A 417 -9.61 -19.35 -11.51
C SER A 417 -10.60 -19.00 -12.64
N TYR A 418 -10.49 -19.75 -13.73
CA TYR A 418 -11.49 -19.83 -14.79
C TYR A 418 -11.59 -21.28 -15.24
N LYS A 419 -12.72 -21.93 -14.95
CA LYS A 419 -13.07 -23.26 -15.48
C LYS A 419 -13.79 -23.07 -16.81
N VAL A 420 -13.40 -23.84 -17.82
CA VAL A 420 -14.11 -23.93 -19.10
C VAL A 420 -14.17 -25.38 -19.56
N CYS A 421 -15.30 -25.75 -20.17
CA CYS A 421 -15.46 -26.99 -20.92
C CYS A 421 -15.50 -26.66 -22.42
N VAL A 422 -14.63 -27.30 -23.20
CA VAL A 422 -14.33 -26.90 -24.57
C VAL A 422 -15.35 -27.50 -25.54
N LYS A 423 -15.94 -26.65 -26.39
CA LYS A 423 -16.97 -27.00 -27.37
C LYS A 423 -16.39 -27.00 -28.79
N ASP A 424 -17.23 -26.73 -29.79
CA ASP A 424 -16.92 -26.67 -31.23
C ASP A 424 -16.03 -25.48 -31.64
N LYS A 425 -15.76 -24.51 -30.75
CA LYS A 425 -15.06 -23.24 -31.02
C LYS A 425 -13.94 -22.99 -30.00
N ASP A 426 -12.94 -22.22 -30.43
CA ASP A 426 -11.83 -21.78 -29.58
C ASP A 426 -12.30 -20.79 -28.50
N VAL A 427 -11.58 -20.75 -27.36
CA VAL A 427 -11.94 -19.95 -26.19
C VAL A 427 -10.83 -18.98 -25.83
N THR A 428 -11.17 -17.69 -25.67
CA THR A 428 -10.24 -16.68 -25.16
C THR A 428 -10.71 -16.11 -23.81
N LYS A 429 -9.83 -16.12 -22.79
CA LYS A 429 -10.07 -15.47 -21.50
C LYS A 429 -9.00 -14.45 -21.18
N THR A 430 -9.39 -13.30 -20.65
CA THR A 430 -8.45 -12.30 -20.09
C THR A 430 -8.61 -12.20 -18.58
N PHE A 431 -7.53 -12.43 -17.83
CA PHE A 431 -7.42 -11.98 -16.44
C PHE A 431 -6.98 -10.50 -16.43
N LYS A 432 -7.79 -9.65 -15.78
CA LYS A 432 -7.56 -8.20 -15.65
C LYS A 432 -6.86 -7.86 -14.33
N TYR A 433 -5.91 -6.93 -14.35
CA TYR A 433 -5.14 -6.49 -13.18
C TYR A 433 -5.13 -4.96 -13.06
N LYS A 434 -5.17 -4.39 -11.86
CA LYS A 434 -4.86 -2.97 -11.62
C LYS A 434 -3.39 -2.80 -11.23
N LEU A 435 -2.81 -1.65 -11.56
CA LEU A 435 -1.49 -1.22 -11.07
C LEU A 435 -1.58 -0.91 -9.56
N ARG A 436 -0.74 -1.55 -8.72
CA ARG A 436 -0.59 -1.21 -7.29
C ARG A 436 0.33 -0.01 -7.14
N ARG A 437 -0.08 0.98 -6.35
CA ARG A 437 0.70 2.15 -5.92
C ARG A 437 0.78 2.14 -4.39
N ASN A 438 1.78 2.81 -3.83
CA ASN A 438 1.84 3.09 -2.40
C ASN A 438 1.34 4.52 -2.15
N VAL A 439 0.64 4.73 -1.03
CA VAL A 439 0.47 6.03 -0.39
C VAL A 439 1.43 6.07 0.80
N THR A 440 2.26 7.10 0.87
CA THR A 440 3.07 7.43 2.04
C THR A 440 2.59 8.74 2.61
N VAL A 441 2.31 8.77 3.91
CA VAL A 441 1.94 9.99 4.65
C VAL A 441 3.06 10.28 5.64
N ASN A 442 3.71 11.43 5.47
CA ASN A 442 4.73 11.93 6.38
C ASN A 442 4.13 13.01 7.30
N TYR A 443 4.63 13.08 8.52
CA TYR A 443 4.30 14.12 9.49
C TYR A 443 5.59 14.85 9.81
N LEU A 444 5.72 16.09 9.31
CA LEU A 444 6.95 16.86 9.29
C LEU A 444 6.84 18.11 10.16
N ASP A 445 7.93 18.49 10.81
CA ASP A 445 8.08 19.85 11.32
C ASP A 445 8.23 20.83 10.14
N GLU A 446 7.53 21.96 10.19
CA GLU A 446 7.51 22.96 9.13
C GLU A 446 8.82 23.76 9.04
N ARG A 447 9.54 23.90 10.16
CA ARG A 447 10.74 24.73 10.28
C ARG A 447 12.04 23.94 10.20
N THR A 448 12.07 22.71 10.71
CA THR A 448 13.26 21.83 10.58
C THR A 448 13.15 20.80 9.45
N GLY A 449 11.93 20.51 8.96
CA GLY A 449 11.69 19.46 7.97
C GLY A 449 11.79 18.03 8.53
N GLU A 450 12.07 17.87 9.82
CA GLU A 450 12.28 16.57 10.47
C GLU A 450 10.96 15.80 10.68
N LYS A 451 11.05 14.47 10.80
CA LYS A 451 9.87 13.63 11.05
C LYS A 451 9.48 13.65 12.52
N ILE A 452 8.41 14.37 12.84
CA ILE A 452 7.86 14.45 14.22
C ILE A 452 7.00 13.24 14.61
N LYS A 453 6.67 12.36 13.66
CA LYS A 453 5.93 11.10 13.88
C LYS A 453 6.21 10.10 12.75
N ASN A 454 6.19 8.80 13.08
CA ASN A 454 6.37 7.71 12.12
C ASN A 454 5.43 7.82 10.91
N SER A 455 5.98 7.72 9.70
CA SER A 455 5.21 7.78 8.45
C SER A 455 4.20 6.64 8.35
N LYS A 456 2.94 6.95 8.00
CA LYS A 456 1.91 5.95 7.67
C LYS A 456 2.11 5.52 6.21
N SER A 457 2.09 4.21 5.92
CA SER A 457 2.22 3.70 4.55
C SER A 457 1.25 2.57 4.26
N TYR A 458 0.60 2.60 3.10
CA TYR A 458 -0.34 1.57 2.66
C TYR A 458 -0.44 1.45 1.14
N THR A 459 -1.03 0.35 0.66
CA THR A 459 -1.13 0.05 -0.78
C THR A 459 -2.53 0.25 -1.31
N VAL A 460 -2.63 0.94 -2.44
CA VAL A 460 -3.87 1.23 -3.18
C VAL A 460 -3.70 0.83 -4.65
N HIS A 461 -4.78 0.81 -5.43
CA HIS A 461 -4.70 0.55 -6.87
C HIS A 461 -5.08 1.77 -7.71
N ARG A 462 -4.45 1.91 -8.89
CA ARG A 462 -4.81 2.96 -9.85
C ARG A 462 -6.30 2.92 -10.17
N GLY A 463 -6.92 4.11 -10.23
CA GLY A 463 -8.34 4.31 -10.44
C GLY A 463 -9.18 4.40 -9.17
N ASP A 464 -8.64 3.97 -8.02
CA ASP A 464 -9.34 4.06 -6.74
C ASP A 464 -9.30 5.48 -6.16
N LYS A 465 -10.22 5.80 -5.26
CA LYS A 465 -10.18 7.04 -4.46
C LYS A 465 -9.27 6.83 -3.25
N TYR A 466 -8.55 7.88 -2.84
CA TYR A 466 -7.88 7.95 -1.54
C TYR A 466 -8.31 9.22 -0.80
N SER A 467 -8.26 9.19 0.53
CA SER A 467 -8.47 10.34 1.40
C SER A 467 -7.72 10.12 2.71
N GLU A 468 -7.06 11.16 3.21
CA GLU A 468 -6.32 11.20 4.46
C GLU A 468 -6.70 12.45 5.25
N SER A 469 -6.50 12.40 6.56
CA SER A 469 -6.61 13.55 7.46
C SER A 469 -5.32 13.70 8.27
N HIS A 470 -5.01 14.94 8.65
CA HIS A 470 -3.91 15.19 9.58
C HIS A 470 -4.38 14.80 11.00
N PRO A 471 -3.62 13.99 11.76
CA PRO A 471 -3.90 13.78 13.17
C PRO A 471 -3.48 14.98 14.03
N THR A 472 -3.99 15.07 15.25
CA THR A 472 -3.37 15.87 16.32
C THR A 472 -2.04 15.20 16.75
N ILE A 473 -1.01 15.99 17.03
CA ILE A 473 0.32 15.51 17.47
C ILE A 473 0.76 16.37 18.67
N LYS A 474 1.45 15.76 19.65
CA LYS A 474 1.98 16.45 20.85
C LYS A 474 3.48 16.17 21.04
N LYS A 475 4.17 17.10 21.70
CA LYS A 475 5.57 17.00 22.16
C LYS A 475 5.60 17.37 23.64
N GLY A 476 5.66 16.37 24.51
CA GLY A 476 5.43 16.57 25.95
C GLY A 476 4.04 17.19 26.21
N LYS A 477 3.99 18.29 26.97
CA LYS A 477 2.75 19.03 27.25
C LYS A 477 2.23 19.85 26.04
N ARG A 478 3.09 20.23 25.09
CA ARG A 478 2.73 21.13 23.97
C ARG A 478 2.09 20.36 22.80
N THR A 479 1.14 20.99 22.11
CA THR A 479 0.41 20.42 20.95
C THR A 479 0.83 21.13 19.68
N TYR A 480 1.14 20.39 18.62
CA TYR A 480 1.51 20.98 17.32
C TYR A 480 0.30 21.56 16.59
N ASN A 481 0.45 22.78 16.08
CA ASN A 481 -0.46 23.39 15.11
C ASN A 481 -0.23 22.75 13.73
N TYR A 482 -1.30 22.62 12.92
CA TYR A 482 -1.21 22.05 11.57
C TYR A 482 -1.09 23.14 10.50
N VAL A 483 0.00 23.12 9.73
CA VAL A 483 0.31 24.11 8.70
C VAL A 483 -0.27 23.67 7.35
N LYS A 484 -1.40 24.28 6.98
CA LYS A 484 -2.14 23.96 5.75
C LYS A 484 -1.57 24.68 4.52
N ARG A 485 -0.52 24.11 3.92
CA ARG A 485 0.04 24.60 2.64
C ARG A 485 -0.95 24.45 1.47
N THR A 486 -1.01 25.45 0.60
CA THR A 486 -1.75 25.42 -0.68
C THR A 486 -1.24 24.29 -1.57
N GLY A 487 -2.15 23.52 -2.16
CA GLY A 487 -1.80 22.37 -3.01
C GLY A 487 -1.68 21.01 -2.30
N ASN A 488 -1.77 20.95 -0.97
CA ASN A 488 -1.77 19.69 -0.21
C ASN A 488 -3.01 18.81 -0.54
N VAL A 489 -2.87 17.91 -1.52
CA VAL A 489 -3.92 16.96 -1.96
C VAL A 489 -4.12 15.80 -0.98
N SER A 490 -4.80 16.09 0.13
CA SER A 490 -5.26 15.12 1.12
C SER A 490 -6.25 14.08 0.59
N LYS A 491 -6.88 14.32 -0.57
CA LYS A 491 -7.81 13.40 -1.23
C LYS A 491 -7.69 13.45 -2.75
N GLY A 492 -7.97 12.34 -3.44
CA GLY A 492 -7.88 12.27 -4.90
C GLY A 492 -8.19 10.90 -5.50
N LYS A 493 -7.86 10.74 -6.79
CA LYS A 493 -7.86 9.44 -7.50
C LYS A 493 -6.42 8.97 -7.73
N VAL A 494 -6.17 7.68 -7.52
CA VAL A 494 -4.83 7.09 -7.65
C VAL A 494 -4.39 7.02 -9.12
N GLY A 495 -3.27 7.67 -9.44
CA GLY A 495 -2.68 7.75 -10.79
C GLY A 495 -1.65 6.65 -11.12
N THR A 496 -0.62 7.02 -11.89
CA THR A 496 0.46 6.11 -12.33
C THR A 496 1.73 6.17 -11.47
N LYS A 497 1.96 7.29 -10.76
CA LYS A 497 3.00 7.45 -9.74
C LYS A 497 2.50 6.97 -8.37
N ASN A 498 3.42 6.73 -7.43
CA ASN A 498 3.05 6.62 -6.01
C ASN A 498 2.55 7.98 -5.51
N ILE A 499 1.86 7.99 -4.37
CA ILE A 499 1.35 9.20 -3.73
C ILE A 499 2.16 9.45 -2.46
N GLU A 500 2.61 10.68 -2.27
CA GLU A 500 3.24 11.16 -1.06
C GLU A 500 2.44 12.36 -0.54
N ILE A 501 2.12 12.35 0.75
CA ILE A 501 1.32 13.37 1.43
C ILE A 501 2.16 13.83 2.62
N ASN A 502 2.61 15.08 2.59
CA ASN A 502 3.33 15.68 3.70
C ASN A 502 2.38 16.56 4.49
N TYR A 503 2.09 16.19 5.73
CA TYR A 503 1.43 17.06 6.68
C TYR A 503 2.50 17.80 7.49
N HIS A 504 2.47 19.12 7.38
CA HIS A 504 3.43 20.03 8.01
C HIS A 504 2.84 20.59 9.30
N TYR A 505 3.69 20.78 10.31
CA TYR A 505 3.28 21.15 11.67
C TYR A 505 4.32 22.06 12.32
N ASN A 506 3.88 22.94 13.21
CA ASN A 506 4.78 23.77 14.03
C ASN A 506 4.31 23.85 15.49
N LEU A 507 5.26 24.14 16.37
CA LEU A 507 4.99 24.77 17.67
C LEU A 507 5.36 26.26 17.56
N PRO A 508 5.07 27.10 18.57
CA PRO A 508 5.74 28.40 18.69
C PRO A 508 7.28 28.25 18.75
N LEU A 509 8.03 29.25 18.30
CA LEU A 509 9.49 29.29 18.35
C LEU A 509 9.99 29.43 19.80
N VAL A 510 9.34 30.32 20.54
CA VAL A 510 9.65 30.69 21.92
C VAL A 510 8.36 30.82 22.73
N GLU A 511 8.48 30.60 24.03
CA GLU A 511 7.45 30.93 25.03
C GLU A 511 8.00 32.05 25.92
N ILE A 512 7.26 33.15 26.08
CA ILE A 512 7.71 34.36 26.79
C ILE A 512 6.65 34.91 27.74
N GLY A 513 7.08 35.73 28.69
CA GLY A 513 6.19 36.45 29.61
C GLY A 513 6.98 37.35 30.55
N PHE A 514 6.43 38.52 30.89
CA PHE A 514 7.05 39.39 31.89
C PHE A 514 7.05 38.73 33.27
N GLU A 515 8.20 38.81 33.95
CA GLU A 515 8.37 38.31 35.31
C GLU A 515 8.32 39.45 36.31
N LYS A 516 9.07 40.53 36.04
CA LYS A 516 9.28 41.63 36.96
C LYS A 516 9.41 42.97 36.24
N ILE A 517 8.87 44.02 36.83
CA ILE A 517 9.14 45.42 36.46
C ILE A 517 9.66 46.17 37.68
N GLN A 518 10.61 47.07 37.47
CA GLN A 518 11.14 48.01 38.46
C GLN A 518 11.18 49.41 37.84
N ILE A 519 10.69 50.43 38.52
CA ILE A 519 10.77 51.84 38.10
C ILE A 519 11.46 52.62 39.20
N TYR A 520 12.61 53.19 38.86
CA TYR A 520 13.42 54.01 39.76
C TYR A 520 12.97 55.46 39.66
N THR A 521 12.95 56.12 40.81
CA THR A 521 12.75 57.55 40.94
C THR A 521 14.01 58.29 40.50
N ALA A 522 13.81 59.42 39.85
CA ALA A 522 14.84 60.32 39.35
C ALA A 522 14.21 61.71 39.14
N PRO A 523 15.01 62.77 38.96
CA PRO A 523 14.53 64.09 38.59
C PRO A 523 13.66 64.05 37.32
N ALA A 524 12.67 64.94 37.25
CA ALA A 524 11.70 64.92 36.16
C ALA A 524 12.35 65.23 34.80
N ASP A 525 13.45 65.98 34.78
CA ASP A 525 14.18 66.34 33.58
C ASP A 525 15.22 65.28 33.15
N GLU A 526 15.82 64.54 34.09
CA GLU A 526 16.61 63.35 33.79
C GLU A 526 15.75 62.27 33.12
N GLY A 527 14.63 61.93 33.77
CA GLY A 527 13.65 60.94 33.32
C GLY A 527 13.79 59.53 33.92
N LEU A 528 12.66 58.88 34.23
CA LEU A 528 12.63 57.68 35.08
C LEU A 528 13.25 56.43 34.43
N PRO A 529 14.27 55.78 35.04
CA PRO A 529 14.77 54.48 34.59
C PRO A 529 13.78 53.34 34.89
N VAL A 530 13.45 52.56 33.86
CA VAL A 530 12.55 51.40 33.95
C VAL A 530 13.31 50.13 33.57
N LYS A 531 13.33 49.12 34.45
CA LYS A 531 13.94 47.80 34.20
C LYS A 531 12.85 46.74 34.15
N VAL A 532 12.93 45.83 33.19
CA VAL A 532 11.95 44.76 32.96
C VAL A 532 12.67 43.43 32.79
N ASN A 533 12.35 42.44 33.62
CA ASN A 533 12.78 41.06 33.44
C ASN A 533 11.67 40.24 32.77
N LEU A 534 12.04 39.31 31.89
CA LEU A 534 11.11 38.42 31.21
C LEU A 534 11.65 36.99 31.12
N SER A 535 10.72 36.05 31.30
CA SER A 535 10.90 34.63 31.04
C SER A 535 11.02 34.38 29.54
N LYS A 536 11.90 33.46 29.14
CA LYS A 536 12.11 33.06 27.74
C LYS A 536 12.52 31.58 27.61
N GLU A 537 11.61 30.71 27.21
CA GLU A 537 11.94 29.33 26.81
C GLU A 537 12.07 29.23 25.28
N ASN A 538 13.22 28.77 24.78
CA ASN A 538 13.41 28.49 23.35
C ASN A 538 12.90 27.07 23.02
N ILE A 539 11.73 26.96 22.39
CA ILE A 539 11.11 25.67 22.00
C ILE A 539 11.84 25.05 20.79
N TYR A 540 12.41 25.90 19.93
CA TYR A 540 13.31 25.54 18.82
C TYR A 540 14.72 26.04 19.07
N SER A 541 15.72 25.42 18.44
CA SER A 541 17.10 25.89 18.48
C SER A 541 17.24 27.29 17.87
N GLY A 542 17.99 28.19 18.52
CA GLY A 542 18.33 29.54 18.03
C GLY A 542 19.15 29.60 16.72
N LYS A 543 19.39 28.43 16.09
CA LYS A 543 19.93 28.27 14.74
C LYS A 543 18.85 28.24 13.64
N VAL A 544 17.58 27.94 13.97
CA VAL A 544 16.45 27.93 13.02
C VAL A 544 16.21 29.35 12.50
N ASP A 545 16.15 29.52 11.17
CA ASP A 545 16.11 30.86 10.55
C ASP A 545 14.87 31.68 10.91
N ASP A 546 13.74 31.04 11.19
CA ASP A 546 12.51 31.76 11.56
C ASP A 546 12.64 32.47 12.92
N MET A 547 13.58 32.06 13.78
CA MET A 547 13.96 32.81 14.99
C MET A 547 14.41 34.25 14.65
N LYS A 548 14.95 34.48 13.45
CA LYS A 548 15.37 35.81 12.95
C LYS A 548 14.21 36.59 12.30
N LYS A 549 13.10 35.93 11.96
CA LYS A 549 11.98 36.50 11.19
C LYS A 549 10.79 36.86 12.07
N ALA A 550 10.49 36.01 13.06
CA ALA A 550 9.40 36.23 13.99
C ALA A 550 9.70 37.45 14.88
N LYS A 551 8.95 38.53 14.67
CA LYS A 551 9.04 39.78 15.45
C LYS A 551 8.17 39.72 16.70
N VAL A 552 8.59 40.48 17.71
CA VAL A 552 7.78 40.88 18.86
C VAL A 552 8.19 42.28 19.29
N ASN A 553 7.22 43.13 19.55
CA ASN A 553 7.44 44.47 20.05
C ASN A 553 7.19 44.51 21.56
N VAL A 554 8.05 45.22 22.28
CA VAL A 554 7.92 45.49 23.71
C VAL A 554 7.66 46.99 23.85
N ALA A 555 6.48 47.36 24.33
CA ALA A 555 6.00 48.72 24.37
C ALA A 555 5.79 49.19 25.81
N LEU A 556 6.28 50.38 26.15
CA LEU A 556 6.08 51.05 27.42
C LEU A 556 4.94 52.07 27.29
N TYR A 557 4.02 52.02 28.25
CA TYR A 557 2.83 52.84 28.34
C TYR A 557 2.77 53.62 29.65
N GLN A 558 2.15 54.81 29.59
CA GLN A 558 1.74 55.65 30.72
C GLN A 558 0.23 55.83 30.60
N GLY A 559 -0.53 55.18 31.49
CA GLY A 559 -1.94 54.87 31.21
C GLY A 559 -2.09 54.17 29.86
N ASP A 560 -2.90 54.75 28.96
CA ASP A 560 -3.11 54.25 27.59
C ASP A 560 -2.19 54.87 26.53
N THR A 561 -1.38 55.87 26.88
CA THR A 561 -0.44 56.49 25.93
C THR A 561 0.84 55.66 25.80
N ARG A 562 1.23 55.28 24.58
CA ARG A 562 2.50 54.60 24.33
C ARG A 562 3.65 55.60 24.29
N ILE A 563 4.52 55.55 25.31
CA ILE A 563 5.66 56.46 25.49
C ILE A 563 7.01 55.82 25.14
N GLY A 564 7.06 54.51 24.88
CA GLY A 564 8.27 53.82 24.45
C GLY A 564 7.98 52.55 23.64
N LEU A 565 8.91 52.19 22.76
CA LEU A 565 8.81 51.01 21.89
C LEU A 565 10.20 50.43 21.62
N LYS A 566 10.35 49.10 21.71
CA LYS A 566 11.53 48.37 21.24
C LYS A 566 11.09 47.14 20.44
N GLU A 567 11.59 47.03 19.21
CA GLU A 567 11.34 45.88 18.34
C GLU A 567 12.42 44.81 18.55
N TYR A 568 12.00 43.56 18.69
CA TYR A 568 12.88 42.40 18.81
C TYR A 568 12.46 41.28 17.87
N THR A 569 13.35 40.30 17.70
CA THR A 569 13.02 39.00 17.09
C THR A 569 13.00 37.93 18.18
N ALA A 570 12.36 36.79 17.94
CA ALA A 570 12.42 35.64 18.85
C ALA A 570 13.87 35.26 19.21
N LYS A 571 14.83 35.44 18.28
CA LYS A 571 16.26 35.33 18.55
C LYS A 571 16.79 36.44 19.46
N SER A 572 16.61 37.71 19.07
CA SER A 572 17.27 38.86 19.70
C SER A 572 16.63 39.41 20.97
N LEU A 573 15.41 38.99 21.33
CA LEU A 573 14.77 39.38 22.61
C LEU A 573 15.63 38.93 23.81
N PRO A 574 16.14 39.84 24.65
CA PRO A 574 16.89 39.51 25.86
C PRO A 574 15.96 39.24 27.05
N GLU A 575 16.48 38.57 28.09
CA GLU A 575 15.76 38.34 29.36
C GLU A 575 15.60 39.60 30.22
N LYS A 576 16.34 40.68 29.91
CA LYS A 576 16.27 41.98 30.59
C LYS A 576 16.20 43.12 29.59
N ILE A 577 15.22 44.00 29.76
CA ILE A 577 14.98 45.17 28.89
C ILE A 577 14.89 46.43 29.75
N ASN A 578 15.75 47.39 29.44
CA ASN A 578 15.72 48.72 30.07
C ASN A 578 14.98 49.71 29.15
N PHE A 579 14.14 50.57 29.72
CA PHE A 579 13.60 51.78 29.11
C PHE A 579 13.97 53.00 29.98
N LYS A 580 13.82 54.22 29.44
CA LYS A 580 13.83 55.47 30.20
C LYS A 580 12.57 56.24 29.82
N VAL A 581 11.80 56.73 30.79
CA VAL A 581 10.67 57.65 30.52
C VAL A 581 11.28 59.00 30.17
N SER A 582 10.89 59.58 29.02
CA SER A 582 11.39 60.89 28.63
C SER A 582 10.77 62.00 29.47
N LYS A 583 11.56 63.05 29.79
CA LYS A 583 11.09 64.26 30.49
C LYS A 583 9.86 64.93 29.90
N ASN A 584 9.66 64.77 28.59
CA ASN A 584 8.47 65.25 27.87
C ASN A 584 7.14 64.62 28.36
N HIS A 585 7.20 63.61 29.23
CA HIS A 585 6.06 62.90 29.81
C HIS A 585 5.99 62.99 31.35
N LEU A 586 6.83 63.83 31.95
CA LEU A 586 7.05 63.93 33.39
C LEU A 586 6.87 65.38 33.87
N LYS A 587 6.68 65.52 35.18
CA LYS A 587 6.74 66.77 35.95
C LYS A 587 7.30 66.46 37.33
N VAL A 588 7.89 67.45 37.97
CA VAL A 588 8.33 67.42 39.37
C VAL A 588 7.19 66.94 40.28
N ASN A 589 7.52 66.16 41.31
CA ASN A 589 6.57 65.59 42.28
C ASN A 589 5.34 64.91 41.64
N GLN A 590 5.55 64.10 40.59
CA GLN A 590 4.46 63.40 39.90
C GLN A 590 4.53 61.88 40.10
N LYS A 591 3.38 61.31 40.49
CA LYS A 591 3.11 59.87 40.44
C LYS A 591 2.32 59.51 39.18
N ASN A 592 2.77 58.51 38.42
CA ASN A 592 2.05 57.96 37.26
C ASN A 592 2.07 56.42 37.26
N ALA A 593 1.02 55.79 36.72
CA ALA A 593 0.99 54.35 36.50
C ALA A 593 1.57 53.99 35.12
N TYR A 594 2.58 53.12 35.10
CA TYR A 594 3.22 52.66 33.86
C TYR A 594 3.01 51.16 33.63
N THR A 595 2.94 50.75 32.37
CA THR A 595 2.71 49.35 31.98
C THR A 595 3.53 48.98 30.77
N VAL A 596 4.16 47.81 30.78
CA VAL A 596 4.89 47.25 29.64
C VAL A 596 4.06 46.12 29.01
N LYS A 597 3.96 46.10 27.69
CA LYS A 597 3.05 45.23 26.91
C LYS A 597 3.82 44.53 25.78
N PHE A 598 3.50 43.26 25.51
CA PHE A 598 3.93 42.55 24.30
C PHE A 598 2.94 42.80 23.14
N GLU A 599 3.47 43.22 22.00
CA GLU A 599 2.72 43.68 20.83
C GLU A 599 3.30 43.12 19.51
N SER A 600 2.56 43.26 18.41
CA SER A 600 3.01 42.96 17.04
C SER A 600 3.62 41.56 16.80
N TYR A 601 3.21 40.55 17.58
CA TYR A 601 3.73 39.18 17.48
C TYR A 601 2.72 38.20 16.84
N SER A 602 3.26 37.19 16.15
CA SER A 602 2.51 36.06 15.61
C SER A 602 2.29 34.98 16.67
N LYS A 603 1.04 34.51 16.86
CA LYS A 603 0.71 33.43 17.82
C LYS A 603 1.22 32.04 17.37
N ASP A 604 1.50 31.86 16.08
CA ASP A 604 2.09 30.62 15.56
C ASP A 604 3.62 30.58 15.74
N ASP A 605 4.22 31.73 16.07
CA ASP A 605 5.66 31.88 16.27
C ASP A 605 6.03 32.19 17.73
N ILE A 606 5.17 32.83 18.51
CA ILE A 606 5.48 33.27 19.88
C ILE A 606 4.28 33.00 20.80
N ASP A 607 4.49 32.13 21.79
CA ASP A 607 3.54 31.91 22.89
C ASP A 607 3.81 32.94 23.99
N VAL A 608 2.75 33.55 24.54
CA VAL A 608 2.86 34.64 25.52
C VAL A 608 1.95 34.33 26.71
N LYS A 609 2.54 34.17 27.90
CA LYS A 609 1.80 33.93 29.15
C LYS A 609 1.43 35.26 29.81
N ALA A 610 2.42 35.93 30.39
CA ALA A 610 2.27 37.24 31.00
C ALA A 610 2.40 38.34 29.93
N LYS A 611 1.28 38.69 29.26
CA LYS A 611 1.26 39.65 28.15
C LYS A 611 1.61 41.09 28.55
N ASN A 612 1.37 41.47 29.81
CA ASN A 612 1.69 42.79 30.33
C ASN A 612 2.05 42.74 31.82
N ILE A 613 2.76 43.75 32.31
CA ILE A 613 3.03 44.01 33.73
C ILE A 613 3.13 45.51 33.96
N GLY A 614 2.74 46.02 35.13
CA GLY A 614 2.72 47.46 35.42
C GLY A 614 2.84 47.81 36.90
N THR A 615 3.47 48.95 37.16
CA THR A 615 3.83 49.48 38.49
C THR A 615 3.83 51.02 38.46
N ASP A 616 3.78 51.64 39.63
CA ASP A 616 3.75 53.11 39.76
C ASP A 616 5.17 53.70 39.65
N GLY A 617 5.37 54.70 38.79
CA GLY A 617 6.60 55.50 38.76
C GLY A 617 6.40 56.83 39.45
N TYR A 618 7.43 57.28 40.15
CA TYR A 618 7.51 58.53 40.89
C TYR A 618 8.68 59.35 40.35
N THR A 619 8.57 60.67 40.29
CA THR A 619 9.72 61.58 40.10
C THR A 619 10.29 62.03 41.45
N SER A 620 11.45 62.67 41.40
CA SER A 620 11.97 63.50 42.50
C SER A 620 10.92 64.51 42.97
N GLU A 621 11.06 64.97 44.22
CA GLU A 621 10.18 66.01 44.79
C GLU A 621 10.75 67.42 44.62
N GLU A 622 12.08 67.57 44.49
CA GLU A 622 12.79 68.79 44.06
C GLU A 622 12.34 70.04 44.86
N LYS A 623 12.24 69.90 46.20
CA LYS A 623 11.59 70.88 47.10
C LYS A 623 12.49 71.32 48.26
N THR A 624 12.36 72.58 48.65
CA THR A 624 12.94 73.10 49.90
C THR A 624 12.01 72.84 51.09
N ILE A 625 12.50 72.14 52.11
CA ILE A 625 11.89 72.10 53.44
C ILE A 625 12.44 73.29 54.24
N LYS A 626 11.59 74.29 54.48
CA LYS A 626 11.90 75.42 55.36
C LYS A 626 11.27 75.20 56.74
N VAL A 627 12.06 75.37 57.80
CA VAL A 627 11.59 75.32 59.20
C VAL A 627 12.05 76.54 59.97
N THR A 628 11.40 76.82 61.10
CA THR A 628 11.83 77.84 62.06
C THR A 628 11.95 77.19 63.44
N ALA A 629 13.04 77.46 64.17
CA ALA A 629 13.19 77.11 65.57
C ALA A 629 12.62 78.23 66.46
N PRO A 630 11.96 77.92 67.59
CA PRO A 630 11.79 76.61 68.22
C PRO A 630 10.59 75.77 67.73
N ASP A 631 9.76 76.30 66.83
CA ASP A 631 8.45 75.72 66.45
C ASP A 631 8.51 74.26 65.99
N MET A 632 9.58 73.90 65.27
CA MET A 632 9.86 72.52 64.88
C MET A 632 11.14 72.01 65.54
N LYS A 633 11.01 70.95 66.35
CA LYS A 633 12.14 70.26 67.03
C LYS A 633 12.90 69.26 66.16
N LYS A 634 12.40 68.99 64.94
CA LYS A 634 13.08 68.18 63.92
C LYS A 634 12.49 68.41 62.53
N ILE A 635 13.32 68.22 61.52
CA ILE A 635 12.91 67.93 60.14
C ILE A 635 12.75 66.42 59.99
N SER A 636 11.82 65.96 59.15
CA SER A 636 11.71 64.57 58.73
C SER A 636 11.15 64.47 57.31
N PHE A 637 11.75 63.62 56.48
CA PHE A 637 11.32 63.34 55.11
C PHE A 637 11.26 61.83 54.87
N GLU A 638 10.31 61.37 54.04
CA GLU A 638 10.25 60.01 53.48
C GLU A 638 9.74 60.09 52.03
N GLY A 639 10.44 59.45 51.10
CA GLY A 639 10.14 59.47 49.66
C GLY A 639 10.29 58.09 49.01
N VAL A 640 9.53 57.82 47.94
CA VAL A 640 9.58 56.53 47.22
C VAL A 640 10.68 56.59 46.16
N VAL A 641 11.76 55.84 46.35
CA VAL A 641 12.92 55.81 45.43
C VAL A 641 12.86 54.74 44.35
N MET A 642 12.05 53.69 44.54
CA MET A 642 11.76 52.70 43.50
C MET A 642 10.45 51.96 43.80
N THR A 643 9.71 51.58 42.76
CA THR A 643 8.66 50.54 42.89
C THR A 643 8.99 49.34 42.05
N GLU A 644 8.62 48.16 42.56
CA GLU A 644 8.76 46.92 41.84
C GLU A 644 7.51 46.05 41.95
N ARG A 645 7.32 45.21 40.92
CA ARG A 645 6.23 44.24 40.90
C ARG A 645 6.66 43.00 40.15
N GLU A 646 6.38 41.85 40.75
CA GLU A 646 6.53 40.53 40.15
C GLU A 646 5.16 40.03 39.66
N ILE A 647 5.13 39.13 38.68
CA ILE A 647 3.88 38.68 38.06
C ILE A 647 3.06 37.82 39.03
N GLY A 648 1.81 38.25 39.27
CA GLY A 648 0.93 37.68 40.31
C GLY A 648 1.03 38.39 41.66
N GLU A 649 2.08 39.17 41.90
CA GLU A 649 2.36 39.79 43.20
C GLU A 649 1.81 41.21 43.37
N LYS A 650 1.70 41.63 44.63
CA LYS A 650 1.45 43.02 44.99
C LYS A 650 2.69 43.88 44.68
N MET A 651 2.45 45.14 44.32
CA MET A 651 3.52 46.12 44.13
C MET A 651 4.22 46.39 45.47
N LYS A 652 5.55 46.36 45.47
CA LYS A 652 6.42 46.77 46.58
C LYS A 652 6.95 48.18 46.28
N LYS A 653 7.10 48.99 47.33
CA LYS A 653 7.78 50.29 47.29
C LYS A 653 9.05 50.19 48.12
N HIS A 654 10.09 50.87 47.66
CA HIS A 654 11.35 51.08 48.37
C HIS A 654 11.51 52.57 48.59
N TYR A 655 12.00 52.95 49.78
CA TYR A 655 12.01 54.33 50.25
C TYR A 655 13.42 54.84 50.57
N GLU A 656 13.56 56.16 50.57
CA GLU A 656 14.57 56.87 51.35
C GLU A 656 13.89 57.75 52.39
N SER A 657 14.63 58.10 53.44
CA SER A 657 14.18 59.02 54.48
C SER A 657 15.37 59.77 55.07
N PHE A 658 15.10 60.92 55.68
CA PHE A 658 16.09 61.54 56.56
C PHE A 658 15.43 62.29 57.72
N GLN A 659 16.21 62.46 58.78
CA GLN A 659 15.83 63.23 59.96
C GLN A 659 16.99 64.12 60.38
N ILE A 660 16.68 65.38 60.69
CA ILE A 660 17.62 66.37 61.25
C ILE A 660 16.97 66.91 62.53
N PRO A 661 17.54 66.68 63.72
CA PRO A 661 17.10 67.37 64.94
C PRO A 661 17.29 68.88 64.79
N VAL A 662 16.37 69.66 65.35
CA VAL A 662 16.44 71.13 65.32
C VAL A 662 16.42 71.62 66.76
N HIS A 663 17.49 72.30 67.13
CA HIS A 663 17.70 72.88 68.45
C HIS A 663 17.40 74.39 68.39
N LYS A 664 16.96 74.98 69.50
CA LYS A 664 16.86 76.44 69.63
C LYS A 664 18.20 76.96 70.12
N LEU A 665 18.67 78.07 69.57
CA LEU A 665 19.73 78.86 70.21
C LEU A 665 19.24 79.45 71.54
N ASP A 666 20.10 79.36 72.55
CA ASP A 666 19.95 80.14 73.77
C ASP A 666 20.34 81.60 73.50
N ARG A 667 19.79 82.52 74.31
CA ARG A 667 20.14 83.94 74.23
C ARG A 667 21.56 84.17 74.76
N MET A 668 22.32 85.08 74.17
CA MET A 668 23.71 85.33 74.56
C MET A 668 24.07 86.81 74.71
N ARG A 669 25.32 87.06 75.10
CA ARG A 669 25.93 88.40 75.09
C ARG A 669 26.86 88.59 73.90
N THR A 670 27.16 89.83 73.53
CA THR A 670 28.31 90.12 72.65
C THR A 670 29.59 89.52 73.24
N GLY A 671 30.59 89.17 72.44
CA GLY A 671 31.86 88.58 72.92
C GLY A 671 31.83 87.08 73.24
N TYR A 672 30.65 86.47 73.37
CA TYR A 672 30.51 85.03 73.61
C TYR A 672 30.30 84.24 72.32
N GLY A 673 30.55 82.92 72.39
CA GLY A 673 30.40 81.97 71.29
C GLY A 673 29.15 81.11 71.39
N PHE A 674 28.74 80.49 70.27
CA PHE A 674 27.73 79.42 70.23
C PHE A 674 28.10 78.29 69.26
N GLU A 675 27.75 77.05 69.62
CA GLU A 675 27.80 75.91 68.71
C GLU A 675 26.58 75.89 67.74
N MET A 676 26.79 75.41 66.51
CA MET A 676 25.71 75.14 65.55
C MET A 676 25.79 73.71 64.97
N PRO A 677 25.48 72.66 65.77
CA PRO A 677 25.61 71.28 65.34
C PRO A 677 24.39 70.83 64.49
N VAL A 678 24.67 70.35 63.27
CA VAL A 678 23.68 69.71 62.39
C VAL A 678 23.94 68.21 62.36
N GLU A 679 23.11 67.42 63.04
CA GLU A 679 23.06 65.96 62.85
C GLU A 679 22.09 65.60 61.72
N ILE A 680 22.55 64.90 60.68
CA ILE A 680 21.67 64.26 59.69
C ILE A 680 21.76 62.74 59.79
N LYS A 681 20.60 62.11 59.91
CA LYS A 681 20.41 60.65 59.87
C LYS A 681 19.63 60.34 58.61
N TYR A 682 20.31 59.77 57.62
CA TYR A 682 19.78 59.49 56.28
C TYR A 682 19.73 57.97 56.04
N GLU A 683 18.63 57.47 55.49
CA GLU A 683 18.45 56.07 55.10
C GLU A 683 17.96 55.93 53.67
N ASN A 684 18.43 54.91 52.96
CA ASN A 684 17.99 54.58 51.60
C ASN A 684 17.94 53.06 51.43
N GLN A 685 16.75 52.51 51.19
CA GLN A 685 16.53 51.06 51.17
C GLN A 685 17.24 50.34 50.00
N LEU A 686 17.73 51.08 49.00
CA LEU A 686 18.45 50.55 47.85
C LEU A 686 19.98 50.67 47.99
N GLY A 687 20.46 51.73 48.63
CA GLY A 687 21.89 52.04 48.77
C GLY A 687 22.50 52.70 47.52
N ASN A 688 21.71 53.45 46.75
CA ASN A 688 22.14 54.04 45.47
C ASN A 688 22.09 55.57 45.40
N ALA A 689 21.85 56.25 46.53
CA ALA A 689 21.91 57.70 46.62
C ALA A 689 23.34 58.20 46.85
N VAL A 690 23.59 59.46 46.51
CA VAL A 690 24.79 60.19 46.92
C VAL A 690 24.55 60.69 48.35
N THR A 691 25.48 60.41 49.27
CA THR A 691 25.41 60.86 50.67
C THR A 691 26.42 61.96 51.00
N GLU A 692 26.81 62.75 49.99
CA GLU A 692 27.72 63.88 50.11
C GLU A 692 26.92 65.19 50.13
N TYR A 693 26.54 65.59 51.33
CA TYR A 693 25.88 66.86 51.63
C TYR A 693 26.87 67.73 52.42
N ASP A 694 26.76 69.05 52.29
CA ASP A 694 27.44 70.01 53.16
C ASP A 694 26.43 71.09 53.58
N PHE A 695 26.71 71.84 54.64
CA PHE A 695 25.83 72.87 55.18
C PHE A 695 26.57 74.19 55.38
N ASN A 696 25.89 75.31 55.18
CA ASN A 696 26.39 76.64 55.52
C ASN A 696 25.46 77.28 56.57
N MET A 697 26.02 77.97 57.55
CA MET A 697 25.29 78.95 58.36
C MET A 697 25.37 80.32 57.66
N ILE A 698 24.24 81.00 57.56
CA ILE A 698 24.10 82.34 56.99
C ILE A 698 23.75 83.30 58.13
N VAL A 699 24.54 84.36 58.29
CA VAL A 699 24.39 85.33 59.38
C VAL A 699 24.42 86.78 58.86
N PRO A 700 23.85 87.76 59.58
CA PRO A 700 24.00 89.17 59.24
C PRO A 700 25.46 89.61 59.30
N GLU A 701 25.88 90.44 58.35
CA GLU A 701 27.24 90.99 58.26
C GLU A 701 27.68 91.76 59.52
N SER A 702 26.73 92.26 60.32
CA SER A 702 26.94 93.04 61.54
C SER A 702 27.38 92.24 62.77
N ILE A 703 27.24 90.91 62.79
CA ILE A 703 27.66 90.06 63.91
C ILE A 703 28.88 89.19 63.57
N VAL A 704 29.65 89.58 62.57
CA VAL A 704 30.82 88.84 62.07
C VAL A 704 32.08 89.62 62.39
N ASP A 705 33.06 89.00 63.07
CA ASP A 705 34.39 89.59 63.10
C ASP A 705 35.04 89.45 61.72
N LYS A 706 35.53 90.57 61.21
CA LYS A 706 36.18 90.72 59.90
C LYS A 706 37.66 91.09 60.02
N SER A 707 38.18 91.18 61.23
CA SER A 707 39.54 91.65 61.49
C SER A 707 40.58 90.64 61.00
N PHE A 708 40.31 89.34 61.20
CA PHE A 708 41.24 88.25 60.87
C PHE A 708 40.62 87.06 60.12
N LEU A 709 39.30 86.90 60.13
CA LEU A 709 38.57 85.81 59.46
C LEU A 709 37.97 86.22 58.10
N GLU A 710 38.14 85.39 57.07
CA GLU A 710 37.65 85.64 55.70
C GLU A 710 36.35 84.88 55.39
N TYR A 711 35.19 85.46 55.74
CA TYR A 711 33.88 84.92 55.36
C TYR A 711 33.35 85.54 54.05
N SER A 712 32.65 84.73 53.23
CA SER A 712 32.07 85.21 51.97
C SER A 712 30.79 86.01 52.23
N VAL A 713 30.82 87.32 51.96
CA VAL A 713 29.69 88.24 52.20
C VAL A 713 28.98 88.63 50.90
N LYS A 714 27.64 88.56 50.89
CA LYS A 714 26.79 88.96 49.77
C LYS A 714 25.52 89.64 50.30
N ARG A 715 25.26 90.88 49.88
CA ARG A 715 24.05 91.66 50.22
C ARG A 715 23.77 91.80 51.73
N GLY A 716 24.80 92.01 52.56
CA GLY A 716 24.64 92.13 54.02
C GLY A 716 24.53 90.81 54.78
N LEU A 717 24.72 89.67 54.11
CA LEU A 717 24.75 88.34 54.72
C LEU A 717 26.11 87.68 54.49
N ALA A 718 26.71 87.16 55.56
CA ALA A 718 27.94 86.36 55.52
C ALA A 718 27.61 84.86 55.47
N THR A 719 28.46 84.10 54.79
CA THR A 719 28.38 82.63 54.68
C THR A 719 29.51 82.00 55.50
N VAL A 720 29.13 81.27 56.55
CA VAL A 720 30.03 80.47 57.39
C VAL A 720 29.84 78.98 57.02
N PRO A 721 30.83 78.32 56.41
CA PRO A 721 30.70 76.89 56.07
C PRO A 721 30.74 76.04 57.34
N LEU A 722 29.94 74.98 57.40
CA LEU A 722 30.01 73.98 58.48
C LEU A 722 30.92 72.81 58.05
N GLU A 723 31.84 72.44 58.94
CA GLU A 723 32.76 71.32 58.74
C GLU A 723 32.11 70.00 59.16
N ARG A 724 32.29 68.95 58.35
CA ARG A 724 31.81 67.60 58.66
C ARG A 724 32.75 66.88 59.63
N THR A 725 32.48 67.02 60.92
CA THR A 725 33.25 66.39 62.01
C THR A 725 33.00 64.88 62.14
N LYS A 726 31.83 64.39 61.70
CA LYS A 726 31.47 62.96 61.77
C LYS A 726 30.86 62.44 60.48
N ASN A 727 31.27 61.25 60.05
CA ASN A 727 30.68 60.50 58.94
C ASN A 727 30.69 58.98 59.19
N GLU A 728 29.57 58.45 59.68
CA GLU A 728 29.30 57.01 59.81
C GLU A 728 28.36 56.56 58.67
N THR A 729 28.93 56.21 57.52
CA THR A 729 28.17 55.66 56.38
C THR A 729 28.37 54.14 56.30
N THR A 730 27.28 53.39 56.18
CA THR A 730 27.32 51.92 56.10
C THR A 730 27.96 51.45 54.79
N ALA A 731 28.69 50.33 54.81
CA ALA A 731 29.40 49.78 53.65
C ALA A 731 28.52 49.33 52.46
N ASN A 732 27.20 49.51 52.55
CA ASN A 732 26.21 49.29 51.50
C ASN A 732 25.42 50.57 51.14
N ASN A 733 25.86 51.73 51.63
CA ASN A 733 25.28 53.06 51.46
C ASN A 733 23.78 53.18 51.82
N LYS A 734 23.25 52.25 52.64
CA LYS A 734 21.83 52.24 53.03
C LYS A 734 21.50 53.11 54.24
N SER A 735 22.50 53.48 55.04
CA SER A 735 22.35 54.41 56.15
C SER A 735 23.62 55.25 56.28
N SER A 736 23.45 56.54 56.58
CA SER A 736 24.52 57.51 56.78
C SER A 736 24.15 58.44 57.93
N ASN A 737 24.97 58.46 58.97
CA ASN A 737 24.87 59.40 60.09
C ASN A 737 26.04 60.38 59.99
N GLN A 738 25.75 61.66 59.75
CA GLN A 738 26.76 62.70 59.63
C GLN A 738 26.49 63.82 60.64
N LYS A 739 27.56 64.39 61.21
CA LYS A 739 27.51 65.61 62.04
C LYS A 739 28.32 66.70 61.33
N PHE A 740 27.75 67.88 61.23
CA PHE A 740 28.39 69.10 60.76
C PHE A 740 28.38 70.12 61.90
N GLU A 741 29.48 70.85 62.05
CA GLU A 741 29.69 71.80 63.15
C GLU A 741 30.40 73.04 62.59
N LEU A 742 30.48 74.11 63.38
CA LEU A 742 31.25 75.29 62.96
C LEU A 742 32.74 74.94 62.84
N PRO A 743 33.51 75.68 62.00
CA PRO A 743 34.96 75.50 61.90
C PRO A 743 35.63 75.67 63.27
N HIS A 744 36.76 75.00 63.49
CA HIS A 744 37.51 75.17 64.74
C HIS A 744 38.24 76.53 64.75
N MET A 745 38.10 77.25 65.86
CA MET A 745 38.63 78.60 66.06
C MET A 745 39.77 78.59 67.08
N ASN A 746 40.82 79.35 66.80
CA ASN A 746 41.94 79.58 67.70
C ASN A 746 41.90 81.05 68.12
N VAL A 747 41.96 81.33 69.43
CA VAL A 747 41.86 82.70 69.96
C VAL A 747 43.24 83.17 70.41
N GLU A 748 43.68 84.35 69.98
CA GLU A 748 44.94 84.94 70.40
C GLU A 748 44.85 85.53 71.81
N LYS A 749 45.82 85.21 72.68
CA LYS A 749 45.82 85.69 74.07
C LYS A 749 45.93 87.21 74.14
N ILE A 750 45.17 87.81 75.06
CA ILE A 750 45.10 89.25 75.38
C ILE A 750 44.39 90.09 74.30
N SER A 751 44.57 89.82 73.02
CA SER A 751 43.86 90.53 71.93
C SER A 751 42.43 90.01 71.71
N GLY A 752 42.21 88.69 71.87
CA GLY A 752 40.94 88.05 71.53
C GLY A 752 40.72 87.85 70.03
N HIS A 753 41.74 88.08 69.18
CA HIS A 753 41.65 87.90 67.74
C HIS A 753 41.41 86.42 67.38
N LEU A 754 40.58 86.19 66.36
CA LEU A 754 40.15 84.85 65.94
C LEU A 754 40.88 84.39 64.67
N PHE A 755 41.46 83.20 64.71
CA PHE A 755 42.20 82.59 63.60
C PHE A 755 41.70 81.18 63.30
N SER A 756 41.49 80.86 62.01
CA SER A 756 41.14 79.51 61.58
C SER A 756 42.35 78.57 61.57
N ASP A 757 42.12 77.26 61.69
CA ASP A 757 43.18 76.24 61.67
C ASP A 757 44.12 76.34 60.46
N GLU A 758 43.59 76.72 59.29
CA GLU A 758 44.40 76.88 58.08
C GLU A 758 45.27 78.15 58.11
N GLN A 759 44.92 79.17 58.89
CA GLN A 759 45.79 80.33 59.13
C GLN A 759 46.91 79.97 60.11
N VAL A 760 46.58 79.29 61.21
CA VAL A 760 47.57 78.81 62.20
C VAL A 760 48.55 77.84 61.56
N LYS A 761 48.08 76.91 60.72
CA LYS A 761 48.89 75.92 60.00
C LYS A 761 49.80 76.52 58.92
N ASN A 762 49.51 77.73 58.44
CA ASN A 762 50.30 78.42 57.42
C ASN A 762 51.13 79.60 57.99
N ASP A 763 51.32 79.65 59.32
CA ASP A 763 52.08 80.68 60.03
C ASP A 763 51.64 82.13 59.67
N ASP A 764 50.32 82.40 59.73
CA ASP A 764 49.73 83.71 59.40
C ASP A 764 50.44 84.84 60.20
N PRO A 765 51.13 85.79 59.53
CA PRO A 765 52.02 86.76 60.17
C PRO A 765 51.28 87.83 61.00
N ARG A 766 49.95 87.72 61.10
CA ARG A 766 49.10 88.51 61.99
C ARG A 766 48.96 87.91 63.40
N ILE A 767 49.45 86.68 63.61
CA ILE A 767 49.51 86.04 64.92
C ILE A 767 50.79 86.53 65.62
N GLU A 768 50.65 87.43 66.60
CA GLU A 768 51.74 87.99 67.37
C GLU A 768 52.01 87.23 68.69
N ARG A 769 51.02 86.45 69.17
CA ARG A 769 51.01 85.90 70.54
C ARG A 769 50.55 84.44 70.58
N ASP A 770 50.78 83.80 71.72
CA ASP A 770 50.23 82.48 72.03
C ASP A 770 48.72 82.41 71.71
N LEU A 771 48.29 81.30 71.13
CA LEU A 771 46.89 80.96 70.93
C LEU A 771 46.32 80.16 72.11
N ILE A 772 44.99 80.12 72.21
CA ILE A 772 44.21 79.16 72.99
C ILE A 772 43.14 78.50 72.11
N ASP A 773 42.73 77.30 72.51
CA ASP A 773 41.60 76.56 71.92
C ASP A 773 40.29 77.36 72.13
N GLY A 774 39.63 77.72 71.03
CA GLY A 774 38.32 78.40 70.98
C GLY A 774 37.19 77.49 70.52
N GLY A 775 37.41 76.17 70.53
CA GLY A 775 36.40 75.18 70.19
C GLY A 775 35.81 75.35 68.79
N ARG A 776 34.51 75.04 68.66
CA ARG A 776 33.73 75.10 67.41
C ARG A 776 32.54 76.04 67.58
N GLU A 777 32.85 77.25 68.01
CA GLU A 777 31.89 78.30 68.32
C GLU A 777 31.94 79.44 67.29
N PHE A 778 30.79 80.07 67.04
CA PHE A 778 30.73 81.36 66.33
C PHE A 778 30.68 82.46 67.38
N TYR A 779 31.76 83.23 67.48
CA TYR A 779 31.88 84.36 68.41
C TYR A 779 31.24 85.63 67.85
N ILE A 780 30.34 86.23 68.63
CA ILE A 780 29.85 87.59 68.32
C ILE A 780 30.95 88.60 68.70
N PRO A 781 31.30 89.58 67.86
CA PRO A 781 32.25 90.62 68.22
C PRO A 781 31.83 91.39 69.48
N ILE A 782 32.78 91.72 70.36
CA ILE A 782 32.50 92.48 71.60
C ILE A 782 31.81 93.82 71.34
N TRP A 783 32.12 94.46 70.20
CA TRP A 783 31.55 95.71 69.70
C TRP A 783 30.22 95.55 68.94
N GLY A 784 29.62 94.35 68.94
CA GLY A 784 28.26 94.13 68.45
C GLY A 784 27.21 94.91 69.26
N HIS A 785 25.98 94.93 68.76
CA HIS A 785 24.84 95.54 69.46
C HIS A 785 23.89 94.47 70.02
N VAL A 786 23.10 94.85 71.01
CA VAL A 786 21.97 94.04 71.48
C VAL A 786 20.82 94.05 70.45
N GLY A 787 20.04 92.97 70.40
CA GLY A 787 18.92 92.80 69.48
C GLY A 787 18.75 91.37 68.95
N GLU A 788 17.78 91.20 68.04
CA GLU A 788 17.55 89.92 67.35
C GLU A 788 18.25 89.89 65.99
N TYR A 789 19.04 88.84 65.75
CA TYR A 789 19.76 88.62 64.50
C TYR A 789 19.22 87.37 63.79
N PRO A 790 18.66 87.49 62.56
CA PRO A 790 18.12 86.33 61.83
C PRO A 790 19.26 85.50 61.23
N ILE A 791 19.31 84.22 61.59
CA ILE A 791 20.29 83.23 61.15
C ILE A 791 19.55 82.12 60.39
N SER A 792 20.14 81.62 59.30
CA SER A 792 19.72 80.37 58.67
C SER A 792 20.85 79.34 58.62
N VAL A 793 20.51 78.06 58.57
CA VAL A 793 21.43 76.97 58.22
C VAL A 793 20.85 76.24 57.01
N GLU A 794 21.63 76.18 55.93
CA GLU A 794 21.15 75.81 54.59
C GLU A 794 22.02 74.69 54.00
N SER A 795 21.39 73.68 53.39
CA SER A 795 22.10 72.62 52.67
C SER A 795 22.65 73.16 51.35
N THR A 796 23.96 73.02 51.13
CA THR A 796 24.66 73.53 49.92
C THR A 796 24.39 72.70 48.67
N LYS A 797 23.94 71.46 48.87
CA LYS A 797 23.56 70.45 47.88
C LYS A 797 22.26 69.81 48.33
N ASP A 798 21.46 69.36 47.37
CA ASP A 798 20.17 68.76 47.66
C ASP A 798 20.31 67.29 48.10
N ILE A 799 19.41 66.87 49.01
CA ILE A 799 19.57 65.64 49.79
C ILE A 799 18.73 64.50 49.18
N GLY A 800 19.38 63.36 48.94
CA GLY A 800 18.73 62.12 48.47
C GLY A 800 18.38 62.10 46.97
N ILE A 801 17.66 61.06 46.55
CA ILE A 801 17.14 60.88 45.18
C ILE A 801 15.94 61.81 44.90
N HIS A 802 15.28 62.29 45.95
CA HIS A 802 14.21 63.28 45.89
C HIS A 802 14.69 64.75 45.89
N GLU A 803 16.01 64.99 45.88
CA GLU A 803 16.64 66.32 45.78
C GLU A 803 15.98 67.34 46.71
N ILE A 804 16.04 67.03 48.01
CA ILE A 804 15.43 67.84 49.05
C ILE A 804 16.43 68.87 49.57
N ASN A 805 16.13 70.15 49.35
CA ASN A 805 16.86 71.24 49.97
C ASN A 805 16.35 71.49 51.40
N VAL A 806 17.21 71.89 52.33
CA VAL A 806 16.87 72.16 53.74
C VAL A 806 17.31 73.56 54.14
N VAL A 807 16.40 74.30 54.79
CA VAL A 807 16.68 75.61 55.40
C VAL A 807 16.09 75.65 56.82
N ILE A 808 16.95 75.79 57.82
CA ILE A 808 16.60 75.95 59.25
C ILE A 808 16.77 77.43 59.60
N ASN A 809 15.69 78.15 59.86
CA ASN A 809 15.72 79.56 60.27
C ASN A 809 15.61 79.67 61.79
N GLN A 810 16.28 80.66 62.38
CA GLN A 810 16.23 80.96 63.82
C GLN A 810 16.72 82.38 64.10
N ASN A 811 16.21 83.03 65.14
CA ASN A 811 16.73 84.31 65.59
C ASN A 811 17.69 84.09 66.76
N LEU A 812 18.88 84.70 66.68
CA LEU A 812 19.81 84.79 67.79
C LEU A 812 19.50 86.06 68.59
N GLU A 813 19.10 85.86 69.84
CA GLU A 813 18.79 86.91 70.80
C GLU A 813 20.08 87.35 71.52
N VAL A 814 20.60 88.52 71.17
CA VAL A 814 21.74 89.14 71.87
C VAL A 814 21.17 90.09 72.90
N PHE A 815 21.10 89.64 74.15
CA PHE A 815 20.34 90.31 75.21
C PHE A 815 21.15 91.30 76.04
N ALA A 816 22.49 91.26 75.96
CA ALA A 816 23.39 92.12 76.71
C ALA A 816 24.80 92.15 76.06
N HIS A 817 25.69 92.99 76.58
CA HIS A 817 27.08 93.13 76.15
C HIS A 817 28.05 92.36 77.06
N MET A 818 29.18 91.89 76.52
CA MET A 818 30.30 91.44 77.36
C MET A 818 31.00 92.62 78.03
N HIS A 819 31.40 93.63 77.26
CA HIS A 819 31.96 94.88 77.77
C HIS A 819 31.00 96.03 77.47
N ALA A 820 30.52 96.70 78.51
CA ALA A 820 29.53 97.77 78.44
C ALA A 820 30.09 99.10 78.96
N HIS A 821 29.52 100.23 78.54
CA HIS A 821 29.76 101.55 79.15
C HIS A 821 28.61 101.92 80.11
N MET A 822 28.78 103.00 80.88
CA MET A 822 27.82 103.43 81.91
C MET A 822 26.40 103.71 81.39
N ASP A 823 26.24 104.00 80.10
CA ASP A 823 24.98 104.33 79.45
C ASP A 823 24.33 103.12 78.72
N SER A 824 24.79 101.90 79.02
CA SER A 824 24.25 100.66 78.45
C SER A 824 22.78 100.46 78.82
N GLU A 825 21.94 100.17 77.82
CA GLU A 825 20.52 99.81 78.01
C GLU A 825 20.34 98.49 78.77
N THR A 826 21.40 97.67 78.87
CA THR A 826 21.38 96.31 79.44
C THR A 826 22.29 96.13 80.66
N ILE A 827 22.62 97.22 81.35
CA ILE A 827 23.62 97.31 82.44
C ILE A 827 23.49 96.26 83.57
N GLU A 828 22.29 95.79 83.90
CA GLU A 828 22.03 94.74 84.91
C GLU A 828 22.23 93.32 84.37
N GLU A 829 22.24 93.15 83.04
CA GLU A 829 22.43 91.87 82.34
C GLU A 829 23.82 91.75 81.68
N ASP A 830 24.59 92.83 81.56
CA ASP A 830 25.95 92.86 80.98
C ASP A 830 26.97 92.06 81.81
N ALA A 831 28.09 91.62 81.20
CA ALA A 831 29.10 90.81 81.90
C ALA A 831 30.15 91.65 82.65
N PHE A 832 30.62 92.76 82.05
CA PHE A 832 31.58 93.69 82.65
C PHE A 832 31.22 95.13 82.30
N LEU A 833 31.12 95.99 83.32
CA LEU A 833 30.86 97.42 83.18
C LEU A 833 32.16 98.22 83.23
N LEU A 834 32.44 98.98 82.18
CA LEU A 834 33.56 99.92 82.11
C LEU A 834 33.10 101.30 82.59
N ILE A 835 33.54 101.66 83.80
CA ILE A 835 33.30 102.97 84.42
C ILE A 835 34.54 103.84 84.17
N PRO A 836 34.47 104.88 83.31
CA PRO A 836 35.55 105.83 83.14
C PRO A 836 35.74 106.67 84.41
N ILE A 837 36.96 106.72 84.93
CA ILE A 837 37.34 107.60 86.04
C ILE A 837 37.80 108.93 85.43
N ASN A 838 37.05 110.00 85.67
CA ASN A 838 37.43 111.34 85.24
C ASN A 838 38.65 111.84 86.04
N SER A 839 39.76 112.23 85.41
CA SER A 839 40.94 112.71 86.13
C SER A 839 40.72 114.05 86.86
N ASP A 840 39.79 114.90 86.39
CA ASP A 840 39.41 116.15 87.07
C ASP A 840 38.53 115.93 88.32
N ASP A 841 37.77 114.83 88.38
CA ASP A 841 36.89 114.45 89.52
C ASP A 841 36.85 112.91 89.67
N PRO A 842 37.93 112.30 90.18
CA PRO A 842 38.14 110.86 90.09
C PRO A 842 37.34 110.08 91.14
N LYS A 843 36.17 109.59 90.69
CA LYS A 843 35.30 108.68 91.44
C LYS A 843 35.82 107.25 91.35
N PHE A 844 36.87 106.97 92.12
CA PHE A 844 37.49 105.65 92.22
C PHE A 844 36.49 104.57 92.70
N PRO A 845 36.56 103.34 92.14
CA PRO A 845 35.83 102.19 92.68
C PRO A 845 36.17 101.95 94.16
N ALA A 846 35.16 101.58 94.96
CA ALA A 846 35.28 101.48 96.42
C ALA A 846 36.25 100.39 96.93
N ASN A 847 36.76 99.54 96.03
CA ASN A 847 37.72 98.47 96.29
C ASN A 847 39.17 98.81 95.88
N TRP A 848 39.44 100.01 95.35
CA TRP A 848 40.79 100.45 95.00
C TRP A 848 41.61 100.84 96.23
N THR A 849 42.86 100.39 96.29
CA THR A 849 43.83 100.80 97.30
C THR A 849 44.38 102.20 97.02
N GLU A 850 45.13 102.79 97.95
CA GLU A 850 45.83 104.06 97.66
C GLU A 850 46.92 103.88 96.59
N GLU A 851 47.59 102.71 96.52
CA GLU A 851 48.57 102.41 95.47
C GLU A 851 47.93 102.36 94.07
N ASP A 852 46.69 101.86 93.94
CA ASP A 852 45.93 101.87 92.68
C ASP A 852 45.58 103.31 92.24
N LYS A 853 45.21 104.17 93.20
CA LYS A 853 44.88 105.59 92.95
C LYS A 853 46.11 106.39 92.56
N GLU A 854 47.24 106.21 93.25
CA GLU A 854 48.52 106.83 92.88
C GLU A 854 48.95 106.38 91.48
N ARG A 855 48.89 105.08 91.18
CA ARG A 855 49.21 104.52 89.85
C ARG A 855 48.31 105.09 88.74
N PHE A 856 47.02 105.31 88.98
CA PHE A 856 46.13 105.99 88.03
C PHE A 856 46.62 107.42 87.73
N PHE A 857 46.99 108.20 88.75
CA PHE A 857 47.58 109.53 88.57
C PHE A 857 49.01 109.52 88.01
N GLU A 858 49.72 108.38 87.98
CA GLU A 858 50.97 108.22 87.22
C GLU A 858 50.72 107.93 85.74
N TRP A 859 49.62 107.24 85.42
CA TRP A 859 49.22 106.92 84.03
C TRP A 859 48.57 108.11 83.33
N ASP A 860 47.71 108.87 84.00
CA ASP A 860 47.04 110.08 83.49
C ASP A 860 48.03 111.23 83.12
N LYS A 861 49.28 111.17 83.62
CA LYS A 861 50.34 112.16 83.33
C LYS A 861 51.24 111.81 82.14
N LYS A 862 50.84 110.87 81.26
CA LYS A 862 51.63 110.40 80.11
C LYS A 862 50.88 110.47 78.78
#